data_AF-A0A9X4CCU8-F1
#
_entry.id   AF-A0A9X4CCU8-F1
#
_cell.length_a   1.000
_cell.length_b   1.000
_cell.length_c   1.000
_cell.angle_alpha   90.00
_cell.angle_beta   90.00
_cell.angle_gamma   90.00
#
_symmetry.space_group_name_H-M   'P 1'
#
loop_
_entity.id
_entity.type
_entity.pdbx_description
1 polymer ?
#
loop_
_entity_poly.entity_id
_entity_poly.type
_entity_poly.pdbx_seq_one_letter_code
_entity_poly.pdbx_strand_id
1 'polypeptide(L)'
;MNEVRRSGAALEVRGLDVYYGHSHALQGVDLTLESGVFSVVGRNGMGKTTLCKAIMGLVGVSGGSIRVRGEDVTRRPPAQIARLGVGYVPQGRRLWRSLSVDEHLRLAGGLRSGAWTVERIYDTFPRLAERRDHGGGQLSGGEQQMLAISRALLTNPHLLIMDEPTEGLAPVIVAQVEEMLLRLGEDGDMSVLVIEQNIGVATAISRNVAIMVNGRINRIIDSARLAADRELQQRLLGVGLHAELEPEIDVAASAAETKPTPVPRRDGPVRIYISNPTLPTRWSQPVPIARIEAAARTLSTQVARLDETARRKREPVTAQASGPPVVLVVGTLDTKGQELRYIRDIIAESGLRTRLVDVSTSGKHSSCDVSAQEIALNHGRGGSAVFGTDRGAAVTAMADAFANWLRRQGNVAGVISAGGSGAASLVAPGMRALPVGVPKLIISSVASGDVGPYVGPADITMMYSVTDVQGLNSISRAVLANGANALAGMVKARLDARAATAREAGGLPAIGITMFGVTTPAVQKIASDLREDFECLVFHATGVGGRSMEKLVESGQLAGVIDLTTTEVCDLLMGGVFPATEDRFGSVIRSRLPYVGSVGALDMVNFGAPDTIPERYRGRKFHVHNPQVTLMRTTVEENERMGRWIGERLNQMDGPVRFFLPEGGVSALDARGQPFWDPDADAALFRTLERTVRQTGNRQLIRTPKNINDPDFAAAIVSTFRTLFGRTGGRRRLAR
;
A
#
# COMPACT_ATOMS: atom_id res chain seq x y z
N MET A 1 46.06 -40.39 7.78
CA MET A 1 44.90 -40.72 6.92
C MET A 1 43.82 -39.65 7.08
N ASN A 2 44.01 -38.43 6.56
CA ASN A 2 42.96 -37.38 6.63
C ASN A 2 43.12 -36.19 5.66
N GLU A 3 43.77 -36.37 4.50
CA GLU A 3 43.95 -35.29 3.50
C GLU A 3 43.10 -35.44 2.23
N VAL A 4 42.24 -36.47 2.14
CA VAL A 4 41.51 -36.81 0.89
C VAL A 4 40.03 -36.34 0.88
N ARG A 5 39.58 -35.49 1.82
CA ARG A 5 38.16 -35.03 1.89
C ARG A 5 37.93 -33.54 1.58
N ARG A 6 38.81 -32.89 0.80
CA ARG A 6 38.69 -31.47 0.44
C ARG A 6 38.09 -31.16 -0.95
N SER A 7 37.65 -32.15 -1.75
CA SER A 7 37.27 -31.90 -3.17
C SER A 7 35.77 -31.96 -3.51
N GLY A 8 34.86 -31.72 -2.56
CA GLY A 8 33.42 -31.72 -2.84
C GLY A 8 32.79 -30.36 -2.49
N ALA A 9 31.89 -29.88 -3.35
CA ALA A 9 31.12 -28.66 -3.12
C ALA A 9 30.46 -28.67 -1.72
N ALA A 10 30.48 -27.52 -1.04
CA ALA A 10 29.85 -27.37 0.26
C ALA A 10 28.36 -27.72 0.24
N LEU A 11 27.65 -27.33 -0.82
CA LEU A 11 26.27 -27.71 -1.09
C LEU A 11 26.06 -27.96 -2.58
N GLU A 12 25.41 -29.07 -2.90
CA GLU A 12 24.99 -29.43 -4.24
C GLU A 12 23.51 -29.83 -4.23
N VAL A 13 22.70 -29.10 -4.98
CA VAL A 13 21.27 -29.35 -5.19
C VAL A 13 21.09 -29.65 -6.67
N ARG A 14 20.49 -30.80 -6.99
CA ARG A 14 20.26 -31.21 -8.39
C ARG A 14 18.82 -31.62 -8.62
N GLY A 15 18.17 -31.02 -9.61
CA GLY A 15 16.81 -31.34 -10.05
C GLY A 15 15.79 -31.35 -8.93
N LEU A 16 15.90 -30.44 -7.95
CA LEU A 16 15.12 -30.51 -6.72
C LEU A 16 13.66 -30.08 -6.94
N ASP A 17 12.75 -31.01 -6.65
CA ASP A 17 11.30 -30.81 -6.72
C ASP A 17 10.66 -30.89 -5.34
N VAL A 18 9.84 -29.90 -5.00
CA VAL A 18 9.11 -29.84 -3.72
C VAL A 18 7.68 -29.38 -3.96
N TYR A 19 6.74 -30.13 -3.39
CA TYR A 19 5.31 -29.84 -3.49
C TYR A 19 4.70 -29.51 -2.11
N TYR A 20 3.85 -28.50 -2.07
CA TYR A 20 2.93 -28.26 -0.95
C TYR A 20 1.51 -28.57 -1.43
N GLY A 21 1.00 -29.75 -1.09
CA GLY A 21 -0.24 -30.26 -1.65
C GLY A 21 -0.13 -30.35 -3.18
N HIS A 22 -0.95 -29.59 -3.90
CA HIS A 22 -0.92 -29.53 -5.37
C HIS A 22 0.00 -28.44 -5.95
N SER A 23 0.62 -27.60 -5.11
CA SER A 23 1.48 -26.51 -5.57
C SER A 23 2.93 -26.99 -5.73
N HIS A 24 3.48 -26.88 -6.93
CA HIS A 24 4.87 -27.24 -7.24
C HIS A 24 5.80 -26.06 -6.92
N ALA A 25 6.30 -26.03 -5.68
CA ALA A 25 6.97 -24.87 -5.09
C ALA A 25 8.44 -24.73 -5.50
N LEU A 26 9.16 -25.85 -5.66
CA LEU A 26 10.48 -25.91 -6.31
C LEU A 26 10.35 -26.85 -7.50
N GLN A 27 10.83 -26.45 -8.68
CA GLN A 27 10.62 -27.18 -9.93
C GLN A 27 11.97 -27.44 -10.62
N GLY A 28 12.61 -28.55 -10.29
CA GLY A 28 13.92 -28.92 -10.83
C GLY A 28 14.99 -27.88 -10.50
N VAL A 29 15.12 -27.47 -9.24
CA VAL A 29 16.15 -26.51 -8.84
C VAL A 29 17.53 -27.15 -8.88
N ASP A 30 18.45 -26.52 -9.62
CA ASP A 30 19.88 -26.83 -9.65
C ASP A 30 20.67 -25.68 -9.01
N LEU A 31 21.53 -26.00 -8.04
CA LEU A 31 22.36 -25.05 -7.33
C LEU A 31 23.64 -25.71 -6.82
N THR A 32 24.80 -25.10 -7.04
CA THR A 32 26.07 -25.59 -6.51
C THR A 32 26.82 -24.45 -5.83
N LEU A 33 27.12 -24.65 -4.55
CA LEU A 33 27.95 -23.76 -3.74
C LEU A 33 29.23 -24.52 -3.40
N GLU A 34 30.34 -24.11 -4.03
CA GLU A 34 31.66 -24.70 -3.80
C GLU A 34 32.21 -24.30 -2.44
N SER A 35 32.43 -22.99 -2.24
CA SER A 35 32.96 -22.38 -1.02
C SER A 35 32.60 -20.90 -0.94
N GLY A 36 32.69 -20.30 0.25
CA GLY A 36 32.44 -18.87 0.47
C GLY A 36 30.95 -18.53 0.52
N VAL A 37 30.58 -17.31 0.14
CA VAL A 37 29.20 -16.81 0.19
C VAL A 37 28.52 -16.92 -1.18
N PHE A 38 27.33 -17.52 -1.21
CA PHE A 38 26.49 -17.62 -2.39
C PHE A 38 25.10 -17.08 -2.08
N SER A 39 24.58 -16.20 -2.93
CA SER A 39 23.26 -15.60 -2.73
C SER A 39 22.22 -16.11 -3.72
N VAL A 40 21.01 -16.34 -3.23
CA VAL A 40 19.83 -16.58 -4.06
C VAL A 40 18.85 -15.44 -3.84
N VAL A 41 18.44 -14.78 -4.93
CA VAL A 41 17.50 -13.66 -4.89
C VAL A 41 16.26 -13.97 -5.68
N GLY A 42 15.12 -13.51 -5.17
CA GLY A 42 13.84 -13.61 -5.85
C GLY A 42 12.75 -12.88 -5.06
N ARG A 43 11.63 -12.61 -5.74
CA ARG A 43 10.46 -11.99 -5.11
C ARG A 43 9.83 -12.91 -4.06
N ASN A 44 8.93 -12.36 -3.26
CA ASN A 44 8.16 -13.13 -2.28
C ASN A 44 7.28 -14.17 -3.00
N GLY A 45 7.26 -15.39 -2.46
CA GLY A 45 6.54 -16.52 -3.03
C GLY A 45 7.25 -17.25 -4.18
N MET A 46 8.50 -16.93 -4.52
CA MET A 46 9.23 -17.62 -5.61
C MET A 46 9.84 -18.98 -5.24
N GLY A 47 9.67 -19.46 -4.00
CA GLY A 47 10.22 -20.75 -3.53
C GLY A 47 11.48 -20.63 -2.66
N LYS A 48 11.96 -19.42 -2.36
CA LYS A 48 13.21 -19.18 -1.64
C LYS A 48 13.31 -19.87 -0.27
N THR A 49 12.37 -19.55 0.63
CA THR A 49 12.23 -20.21 1.94
C THR A 49 11.98 -21.70 1.81
N THR A 50 11.32 -22.15 0.74
CA THR A 50 11.09 -23.58 0.47
C THR A 50 12.40 -24.30 0.18
N LEU A 51 13.33 -23.68 -0.57
CA LEU A 51 14.67 -24.21 -0.81
C LEU A 51 15.44 -24.40 0.50
N CYS A 52 15.45 -23.40 1.39
CA CYS A 52 16.07 -23.53 2.71
C CYS A 52 15.47 -24.68 3.53
N LYS A 53 14.14 -24.75 3.58
CA LYS A 53 13.44 -25.81 4.31
C LYS A 53 13.73 -27.19 3.72
N ALA A 54 13.85 -27.31 2.41
CA ALA A 54 14.15 -28.57 1.73
C ALA A 54 15.57 -29.04 2.05
N ILE A 55 16.56 -28.14 1.98
CA ILE A 55 17.95 -28.45 2.36
C ILE A 55 18.04 -28.88 3.83
N MET A 56 17.25 -28.26 4.70
CA MET A 56 17.20 -28.60 6.13
C MET A 56 16.31 -29.81 6.46
N GLY A 57 15.72 -30.50 5.47
CA GLY A 57 14.82 -31.64 5.70
C GLY A 57 13.53 -31.29 6.44
N LEU A 58 13.15 -30.01 6.47
CA LEU A 58 11.93 -29.50 7.13
C LEU A 58 10.68 -29.61 6.24
N VAL A 59 10.86 -29.92 4.96
CA VAL A 59 9.79 -30.24 4.01
C VAL A 59 10.21 -31.48 3.21
N GLY A 60 9.24 -32.31 2.85
CA GLY A 60 9.49 -33.49 2.02
C GLY A 60 9.90 -33.10 0.60
N VAL A 61 10.97 -33.74 0.12
CA VAL A 61 11.45 -33.63 -1.26
C VAL A 61 10.78 -34.70 -2.11
N SER A 62 10.17 -34.29 -3.22
CA SER A 62 9.43 -35.17 -4.13
C SER A 62 10.30 -35.70 -5.27
N GLY A 63 11.34 -34.97 -5.65
CA GLY A 63 12.27 -35.31 -6.73
C GLY A 63 13.62 -34.59 -6.57
N GLY A 64 14.66 -35.11 -7.21
CA GLY A 64 16.01 -34.57 -7.13
C GLY A 64 16.86 -35.07 -5.97
N SER A 65 17.99 -34.41 -5.74
CA SER A 65 18.93 -34.75 -4.66
C SER A 65 19.59 -33.51 -4.06
N ILE A 66 19.92 -33.61 -2.77
CA ILE A 66 20.65 -32.60 -2.01
C ILE A 66 21.86 -33.29 -1.37
N ARG A 67 23.06 -32.79 -1.63
CA ARG A 67 24.31 -33.25 -1.04
C ARG A 67 25.01 -32.12 -0.32
N VAL A 68 25.51 -32.40 0.88
CA VAL A 68 26.33 -31.46 1.67
C VAL A 68 27.71 -32.09 1.83
N ARG A 69 28.75 -31.42 1.31
CA ARG A 69 30.13 -31.95 1.26
C ARG A 69 30.23 -33.36 0.68
N GLY A 70 29.44 -33.63 -0.36
CA GLY A 70 29.35 -34.92 -1.05
C GLY A 70 28.47 -35.98 -0.37
N GLU A 71 27.92 -35.71 0.83
CA GLU A 71 27.03 -36.63 1.54
C GLU A 71 25.56 -36.33 1.22
N ASP A 72 24.80 -37.34 0.78
CA ASP A 72 23.38 -37.18 0.44
C ASP A 72 22.52 -36.98 1.71
N VAL A 73 21.81 -35.86 1.74
CA VAL A 73 20.93 -35.43 2.84
C VAL A 73 19.46 -35.36 2.45
N THR A 74 19.09 -35.70 1.20
CA THR A 74 17.77 -35.46 0.59
C THR A 74 16.58 -35.92 1.43
N ARG A 75 16.71 -37.05 2.14
CA ARG A 75 15.65 -37.64 2.98
C ARG A 75 16.04 -37.76 4.45
N ARG A 76 17.06 -37.03 4.88
CA ARG A 76 17.51 -37.08 6.28
C ARG A 76 16.63 -36.21 7.16
N PRO A 77 16.34 -36.63 8.40
CA PRO A 77 15.69 -35.77 9.38
C PRO A 77 16.53 -34.53 9.69
N PRO A 78 15.91 -33.37 10.01
CA PRO A 78 16.61 -32.11 10.30
C PRO A 78 17.72 -32.24 11.35
N ALA A 79 17.50 -33.05 12.40
CA ALA A 79 18.47 -33.25 13.46
C ALA A 79 19.77 -33.93 12.97
N GLN A 80 19.68 -34.82 11.97
CA GLN A 80 20.87 -35.43 11.38
C GLN A 80 21.61 -34.43 10.49
N ILE A 81 20.88 -33.63 9.72
CA ILE A 81 21.45 -32.59 8.85
C ILE A 81 22.19 -31.54 9.69
N ALA A 82 21.60 -31.10 10.81
CA ALA A 82 22.26 -30.19 11.75
C ALA A 82 23.58 -30.79 12.31
N ARG A 83 23.59 -32.08 12.68
CA ARG A 83 24.80 -32.77 13.17
C ARG A 83 25.90 -32.89 12.12
N LEU A 84 25.56 -32.95 10.83
CA LEU A 84 26.55 -32.88 9.74
C LEU A 84 27.28 -31.53 9.67
N GLY A 85 26.78 -30.51 10.38
CA GLY A 85 27.35 -29.16 10.42
C GLY A 85 26.66 -28.19 9.48
N VAL A 86 25.35 -28.33 9.30
CA VAL A 86 24.54 -27.33 8.63
C VAL A 86 23.83 -26.47 9.67
N GLY A 87 24.21 -25.20 9.74
CA GLY A 87 23.57 -24.18 10.56
C GLY A 87 22.43 -23.53 9.80
N TYR A 88 21.34 -23.19 10.49
CA TYR A 88 20.19 -22.56 9.84
C TYR A 88 19.64 -21.39 10.67
N VAL A 89 19.55 -20.23 10.03
CA VAL A 89 18.89 -19.03 10.55
C VAL A 89 17.61 -18.82 9.74
N PRO A 90 16.44 -19.20 10.28
CA PRO A 90 15.16 -19.02 9.58
C PRO A 90 14.70 -17.56 9.62
N GLN A 91 13.79 -17.23 8.70
CA GLN A 91 13.05 -15.97 8.71
C GLN A 91 12.35 -15.76 10.08
N GLY A 92 12.31 -14.49 10.51
CA GLY A 92 11.61 -14.05 11.72
C GLY A 92 12.36 -14.23 13.04
N ARG A 93 13.70 -14.43 13.02
CA ARG A 93 14.64 -14.48 14.17
C ARG A 93 14.45 -15.64 15.16
N ARG A 94 13.21 -16.06 15.40
CA ARG A 94 12.77 -17.21 16.23
C ARG A 94 13.45 -17.30 17.59
N LEU A 95 13.39 -16.22 18.35
CA LEU A 95 13.91 -16.11 19.71
C LEU A 95 12.83 -16.37 20.77
N TRP A 96 13.23 -16.91 21.92
CA TRP A 96 12.37 -17.01 23.10
C TRP A 96 12.39 -15.69 23.85
N ARG A 97 11.27 -14.98 23.91
CA ARG A 97 11.22 -13.66 24.57
C ARG A 97 11.61 -13.69 26.05
N SER A 98 11.39 -14.83 26.71
CA SER A 98 11.63 -15.05 28.14
C SER A 98 13.06 -15.42 28.50
N LEU A 99 13.88 -15.87 27.54
CA LEU A 99 15.27 -16.26 27.81
C LEU A 99 16.20 -15.07 27.62
N SER A 100 17.21 -14.96 28.49
CA SER A 100 18.28 -13.99 28.36
C SER A 100 19.17 -14.28 27.14
N VAL A 101 19.99 -13.31 26.74
CA VAL A 101 21.01 -13.50 25.70
C VAL A 101 21.92 -14.67 26.05
N ASP A 102 22.46 -14.70 27.28
CA ASP A 102 23.36 -15.76 27.72
C ASP A 102 22.67 -17.13 27.73
N GLU A 103 21.41 -17.20 28.16
CA GLU A 103 20.61 -18.43 28.13
C GLU A 103 20.39 -18.94 26.71
N HIS A 104 20.12 -18.06 25.74
CA HIS A 104 20.01 -18.44 24.33
C HIS A 104 21.31 -19.04 23.79
N LEU A 105 22.44 -18.41 24.10
CA LEU A 105 23.76 -18.85 23.63
C LEU A 105 24.13 -20.20 24.27
N ARG A 106 23.95 -20.34 25.58
CA ARG A 106 24.21 -21.62 26.27
C ARG A 106 23.32 -22.76 25.78
N LEU A 107 22.04 -22.48 25.47
CA LEU A 107 21.13 -23.49 24.93
C LEU A 107 21.55 -23.96 23.52
N ALA A 108 22.13 -23.07 22.71
CA ALA A 108 22.55 -23.39 21.35
C ALA A 108 23.93 -24.05 21.28
N GLY A 109 24.78 -23.85 22.29
CA GLY A 109 26.10 -24.46 22.41
C GLY A 109 26.05 -25.96 22.72
N GLY A 110 27.13 -26.68 22.39
CA GLY A 110 27.34 -28.07 22.83
C GLY A 110 26.95 -29.17 21.83
N LEU A 111 26.40 -28.82 20.66
CA LEU A 111 26.13 -29.80 19.59
C LEU A 111 27.41 -30.37 18.95
N ARG A 112 28.43 -29.53 18.80
CA ARG A 112 29.76 -29.87 18.27
C ARG A 112 30.81 -29.01 18.96
N SER A 113 31.99 -29.58 19.24
CA SER A 113 33.16 -28.80 19.56
C SER A 113 33.71 -28.14 18.30
N GLY A 114 34.15 -26.89 18.43
CA GLY A 114 34.71 -26.14 17.32
C GLY A 114 35.11 -24.73 17.74
N ALA A 115 35.42 -23.91 16.75
CA ALA A 115 36.02 -22.60 16.96
C ALA A 115 35.03 -21.54 17.48
N TRP A 116 33.72 -21.76 17.36
CA TRP A 116 32.67 -20.89 17.90
C TRP A 116 32.29 -21.33 19.32
N THR A 117 32.74 -20.56 20.30
CA THR A 117 32.33 -20.66 21.71
C THR A 117 31.52 -19.43 22.10
N VAL A 118 30.84 -19.48 23.26
CA VAL A 118 30.06 -18.35 23.77
C VAL A 118 30.94 -17.12 23.98
N GLU A 119 32.18 -17.33 24.44
CA GLU A 119 33.19 -16.30 24.62
C GLU A 119 33.55 -15.64 23.28
N ARG A 120 33.84 -16.45 22.24
CA ARG A 120 34.11 -15.91 20.90
C ARG A 120 32.91 -15.16 20.33
N ILE A 121 31.68 -15.62 20.60
CA ILE A 121 30.46 -14.91 20.19
C ILE A 121 30.39 -13.53 20.84
N TYR A 122 30.74 -13.41 22.12
CA TYR A 122 30.78 -12.12 22.79
C TYR A 122 31.89 -11.20 22.26
N ASP A 123 33.06 -11.75 21.91
CA ASP A 123 34.12 -10.98 21.25
C ASP A 123 33.70 -10.51 19.85
N THR A 124 32.98 -11.36 19.11
CA THR A 124 32.52 -11.06 17.74
C THR A 124 31.33 -10.10 17.75
N PHE A 125 30.46 -10.20 18.77
CA PHE A 125 29.27 -9.37 18.94
C PHE A 125 29.26 -8.68 20.32
N PRO A 126 30.07 -7.61 20.51
CA PRO A 126 30.18 -6.93 21.81
C PRO A 126 28.85 -6.43 22.35
N ARG A 127 27.91 -6.05 21.46
CA ARG A 127 26.55 -5.63 21.84
C ARG A 127 25.75 -6.73 22.54
N LEU A 128 25.96 -7.99 22.17
CA LEU A 128 25.34 -9.12 22.88
C LEU A 128 25.98 -9.34 24.24
N ALA A 129 27.29 -9.09 24.38
CA ALA A 129 28.00 -9.18 25.65
C ALA A 129 27.52 -8.13 26.66
N GLU A 130 27.36 -6.88 26.19
CA GLU A 130 26.79 -5.77 26.98
C GLU A 130 25.37 -6.09 27.49
N ARG A 131 24.63 -6.92 26.76
CA ARG A 131 23.23 -7.27 27.06
C ARG A 131 23.02 -8.72 27.46
N ARG A 132 24.06 -9.40 27.97
CA ARG A 132 24.02 -10.82 28.34
C ARG A 132 22.79 -11.22 29.20
N ASP A 133 22.39 -10.32 30.10
CA ASP A 133 21.31 -10.55 31.08
C ASP A 133 19.92 -10.07 30.58
N HIS A 134 19.82 -9.52 29.37
CA HIS A 134 18.55 -9.03 28.82
C HIS A 134 17.77 -10.15 28.14
N GLY A 135 16.45 -10.14 28.30
CA GLY A 135 15.55 -11.07 27.61
C GLY A 135 15.47 -10.82 26.11
N GLY A 136 15.20 -11.86 25.31
CA GLY A 136 15.10 -11.74 23.85
C GLY A 136 14.07 -10.71 23.35
N GLY A 137 13.05 -10.40 24.14
CA GLY A 137 12.07 -9.34 23.86
C GLY A 137 12.53 -7.91 24.14
N GLN A 138 13.66 -7.73 24.83
CA GLN A 138 14.26 -6.43 25.21
C GLN A 138 15.40 -6.02 24.27
N LEU A 139 15.72 -6.84 23.28
CA LEU A 139 16.70 -6.55 22.25
C LEU A 139 16.06 -5.79 21.07
N SER A 140 16.82 -4.87 20.46
CA SER A 140 16.44 -4.24 19.18
C SER A 140 16.37 -5.27 18.06
N GLY A 141 15.74 -4.92 16.93
CA GLY A 141 15.60 -5.86 15.83
C GLY A 141 16.93 -6.37 15.26
N GLY A 142 17.94 -5.50 15.22
CA GLY A 142 19.30 -5.89 14.82
C GLY A 142 19.98 -6.81 15.84
N GLU A 143 19.89 -6.50 17.13
CA GLU A 143 20.47 -7.36 18.17
C GLU A 143 19.79 -8.72 18.24
N GLN A 144 18.47 -8.78 18.03
CA GLN A 144 17.76 -10.04 17.90
C GLN A 144 18.26 -10.85 16.69
N GLN A 145 18.57 -10.20 15.56
CA GLN A 145 19.15 -10.87 14.40
C GLN A 145 20.56 -11.39 14.71
N MET A 146 21.41 -10.58 15.36
CA MET A 146 22.75 -10.99 15.77
C MET A 146 22.70 -12.20 16.71
N LEU A 147 21.74 -12.22 17.65
CA LEU A 147 21.53 -13.35 18.54
C LEU A 147 21.06 -14.61 17.78
N ALA A 148 20.17 -14.45 16.79
CA ALA A 148 19.73 -15.57 15.96
C ALA A 148 20.89 -16.18 15.14
N ILE A 149 21.75 -15.33 14.56
CA ILE A 149 22.97 -15.76 13.86
C ILE A 149 23.94 -16.43 14.82
N SER A 150 24.16 -15.84 16.00
CA SER A 150 25.07 -16.37 17.02
C SER A 150 24.69 -17.78 17.46
N ARG A 151 23.39 -18.05 17.64
CA ARG A 151 22.88 -19.40 17.94
C ARG A 151 23.21 -20.42 16.86
N ALA A 152 23.13 -20.03 15.59
CA ALA A 152 23.51 -20.91 14.48
C ALA A 152 25.03 -21.14 14.43
N LEU A 153 25.84 -20.10 14.65
CA LEU A 153 27.30 -20.20 14.69
C LEU A 153 27.81 -21.14 15.80
N LEU A 154 27.17 -21.12 16.98
CA LEU A 154 27.50 -22.01 18.10
C LEU A 154 27.31 -23.50 17.80
N THR A 155 26.59 -23.84 16.73
CA THR A 155 26.53 -25.23 16.23
C THR A 155 27.79 -25.67 15.48
N ASN A 156 28.78 -24.77 15.34
CA ASN A 156 30.01 -24.94 14.58
C ASN A 156 29.76 -25.47 13.15
N PRO A 157 28.97 -24.75 12.35
CA PRO A 157 28.59 -25.20 11.02
C PRO A 157 29.73 -25.05 10.01
N HIS A 158 29.79 -25.99 9.05
CA HIS A 158 30.61 -25.87 7.84
C HIS A 158 29.81 -25.21 6.70
N LEU A 159 28.47 -25.31 6.77
CA LEU A 159 27.53 -24.64 5.87
C LEU A 159 26.50 -23.88 6.71
N LEU A 160 26.42 -22.56 6.54
CA LEU A 160 25.42 -21.70 7.18
C LEU A 160 24.37 -21.27 6.15
N ILE A 161 23.11 -21.56 6.42
CA ILE A 161 21.98 -21.18 5.58
C ILE A 161 21.19 -20.07 6.30
N MET A 162 20.94 -18.97 5.61
CA MET A 162 20.18 -17.84 6.17
C MET A 162 19.04 -17.43 5.25
N ASP A 163 17.84 -17.37 5.81
CA ASP A 163 16.61 -17.04 5.11
C ASP A 163 16.18 -15.60 5.42
N GLU A 164 16.44 -14.69 4.47
CA GLU A 164 16.17 -13.24 4.54
C GLU A 164 16.73 -12.57 5.82
N PRO A 165 18.05 -12.70 6.08
CA PRO A 165 18.65 -12.24 7.33
C PRO A 165 18.60 -10.71 7.52
N THR A 166 18.40 -9.94 6.45
CA THR A 166 18.33 -8.47 6.52
C THR A 166 16.91 -7.91 6.54
N GLU A 167 15.89 -8.77 6.52
CA GLU A 167 14.49 -8.36 6.47
C GLU A 167 14.08 -7.55 7.72
N GLY A 168 13.50 -6.37 7.48
CA GLY A 168 12.99 -5.50 8.53
C GLY A 168 14.07 -4.91 9.44
N LEU A 169 15.34 -4.89 8.98
CA LEU A 169 16.44 -4.23 9.66
C LEU A 169 16.70 -2.83 9.11
N ALA A 170 17.19 -1.93 9.98
CA ALA A 170 17.63 -0.60 9.56
C ALA A 170 18.89 -0.71 8.68
N PRO A 171 19.11 0.20 7.70
CA PRO A 171 20.23 0.11 6.75
C PRO A 171 21.62 -0.02 7.40
N VAL A 172 21.85 0.63 8.54
CA VAL A 172 23.12 0.52 9.28
C VAL A 172 23.34 -0.91 9.80
N ILE A 173 22.29 -1.57 10.26
CA ILE A 173 22.35 -2.95 10.72
C ILE A 173 22.52 -3.90 9.52
N VAL A 174 21.88 -3.60 8.38
CA VAL A 174 22.09 -4.36 7.14
C VAL A 174 23.57 -4.35 6.76
N ALA A 175 24.21 -3.18 6.73
CA ALA A 175 25.64 -3.07 6.44
C ALA A 175 26.52 -3.84 7.46
N GLN A 176 26.17 -3.84 8.74
CA GLN A 176 26.87 -4.63 9.76
C GLN A 176 26.71 -6.15 9.54
N VAL A 177 25.51 -6.60 9.15
CA VAL A 177 25.28 -8.00 8.80
C VAL A 177 26.07 -8.35 7.53
N GLU A 178 26.05 -7.51 6.49
CA GLU A 178 26.84 -7.72 5.26
C GLU A 178 28.33 -7.87 5.56
N GLU A 179 28.92 -6.97 6.34
CA GLU A 179 30.33 -7.02 6.73
C GLU A 179 30.65 -8.31 7.50
N MET A 180 29.76 -8.72 8.40
CA MET A 180 29.91 -9.98 9.12
C MET A 180 29.89 -11.19 8.17
N LEU A 181 28.94 -11.23 7.23
CA LEU A 181 28.83 -12.35 6.29
C LEU A 181 30.03 -12.46 5.36
N LEU A 182 30.59 -11.32 4.94
CA LEU A 182 31.84 -11.26 4.19
C LEU A 182 32.99 -11.85 5.00
N ARG A 183 33.20 -11.38 6.24
CA ARG A 183 34.25 -11.91 7.14
C ARG A 183 34.11 -13.41 7.37
N LEU A 184 32.89 -13.88 7.64
CA LEU A 184 32.58 -15.30 7.84
C LEU A 184 32.88 -16.16 6.61
N GLY A 185 32.73 -15.61 5.41
CA GLY A 185 33.05 -16.29 4.15
C GLY A 185 34.54 -16.23 3.77
N GLU A 186 35.25 -15.18 4.17
CA GLU A 186 36.68 -14.96 3.89
C GLU A 186 37.60 -15.83 4.76
N ASP A 187 37.19 -16.12 6.01
CA ASP A 187 37.92 -16.99 6.93
C ASP A 187 38.11 -18.43 6.39
N GLY A 188 37.36 -18.81 5.34
CA GLY A 188 37.57 -20.04 4.54
C GLY A 188 37.09 -21.34 5.21
N ASP A 189 36.76 -21.30 6.50
CA ASP A 189 36.30 -22.46 7.28
C ASP A 189 34.79 -22.74 7.16
N MET A 190 34.03 -21.79 6.60
CA MET A 190 32.57 -21.89 6.50
C MET A 190 32.07 -21.39 5.14
N SER A 191 31.12 -22.12 4.55
CA SER A 191 30.37 -21.68 3.38
C SER A 191 29.02 -21.14 3.80
N VAL A 192 28.52 -20.12 3.11
CA VAL A 192 27.31 -19.40 3.49
C VAL A 192 26.35 -19.34 2.30
N LEU A 193 25.14 -19.89 2.46
CA LEU A 193 24.04 -19.70 1.53
C LEU A 193 23.10 -18.62 2.08
N VAL A 194 23.02 -17.50 1.39
CA VAL A 194 22.18 -16.36 1.78
C VAL A 194 21.00 -16.23 0.84
N ILE A 195 19.80 -16.34 1.37
CA ILE A 195 18.59 -16.02 0.64
C ILE A 195 18.21 -14.58 0.94
N GLU A 196 18.04 -13.78 -0.11
CA GLU A 196 17.67 -12.37 0.04
C GLU A 196 16.55 -11.96 -0.91
N GLN A 197 15.80 -10.92 -0.53
CA GLN A 197 14.93 -10.21 -1.47
C GLN A 197 15.66 -9.01 -2.07
N ASN A 198 16.64 -8.45 -1.36
CA ASN A 198 17.36 -7.26 -1.76
C ASN A 198 18.59 -7.62 -2.61
N ILE A 199 18.58 -7.28 -3.91
CA ILE A 199 19.73 -7.48 -4.81
C ILE A 199 20.96 -6.70 -4.35
N GLY A 200 20.78 -5.50 -3.79
CA GLY A 200 21.92 -4.71 -3.30
C GLY A 200 22.72 -5.47 -2.26
N VAL A 201 22.03 -6.06 -1.29
CA VAL A 201 22.65 -6.90 -0.24
C VAL A 201 23.31 -8.14 -0.86
N ALA A 202 22.58 -8.88 -1.71
CA ALA A 202 23.08 -10.11 -2.31
C ALA A 202 24.33 -9.89 -3.18
N THR A 203 24.38 -8.79 -3.93
CA THR A 203 25.52 -8.44 -4.77
C THR A 203 26.70 -7.89 -3.98
N ALA A 204 26.47 -7.30 -2.80
CA ALA A 204 27.53 -6.84 -1.91
C ALA A 204 28.27 -8.00 -1.22
N ILE A 205 27.56 -9.09 -0.88
CA ILE A 205 28.11 -10.16 -0.03
C ILE A 205 28.57 -11.42 -0.79
N SER A 206 28.14 -11.60 -2.05
CA SER A 206 28.44 -12.81 -2.83
C SER A 206 29.07 -12.45 -4.18
N ARG A 207 29.87 -13.36 -4.75
CA ARG A 207 30.43 -13.19 -6.11
C ARG A 207 29.41 -13.50 -7.21
N ASN A 208 28.52 -14.44 -6.93
CA ASN A 208 27.50 -14.90 -7.86
C ASN A 208 26.13 -14.90 -7.17
N VAL A 209 25.12 -14.39 -7.88
CA VAL A 209 23.73 -14.37 -7.42
C VAL A 209 22.89 -15.26 -8.33
N ALA A 210 22.25 -16.28 -7.75
CA ALA A 210 21.23 -17.05 -8.44
C ALA A 210 19.87 -16.33 -8.38
N ILE A 211 19.22 -16.15 -9.52
CA ILE A 211 17.90 -15.51 -9.61
C ILE A 211 16.82 -16.59 -9.64
N MET A 212 16.01 -16.65 -8.59
CA MET A 212 14.89 -17.57 -8.45
C MET A 212 13.60 -16.94 -8.96
N VAL A 213 12.94 -17.61 -9.91
CA VAL A 213 11.66 -17.22 -10.50
C VAL A 213 10.75 -18.44 -10.59
N ASN A 214 9.55 -18.36 -10.02
CA ASN A 214 8.52 -19.41 -10.05
C ASN A 214 9.04 -20.81 -9.65
N GLY A 215 9.83 -20.89 -8.60
CA GLY A 215 10.37 -22.16 -8.09
C GLY A 215 11.56 -22.71 -8.87
N ARG A 216 12.13 -21.96 -9.82
CA ARG A 216 13.31 -22.36 -10.62
C ARG A 216 14.43 -21.36 -10.48
N ILE A 217 15.68 -21.83 -10.58
CA ILE A 217 16.82 -20.93 -10.80
C ILE A 217 16.82 -20.58 -12.30
N ASN A 218 16.49 -19.33 -12.62
CA ASN A 218 16.43 -18.87 -14.01
C ASN A 218 17.83 -18.67 -14.60
N ARG A 219 18.73 -18.09 -13.81
CA ARG A 219 20.13 -17.81 -14.18
C ARG A 219 20.97 -17.53 -12.94
N ILE A 220 22.28 -17.76 -13.06
CA ILE A 220 23.29 -17.32 -12.10
C ILE A 220 24.08 -16.20 -12.76
N ILE A 221 24.22 -15.07 -12.09
CA ILE A 221 24.84 -13.85 -12.63
C ILE A 221 25.98 -13.42 -11.71
N ASP A 222 27.09 -12.97 -12.30
CA ASP A 222 28.15 -12.27 -11.58
C ASP A 222 27.62 -11.01 -10.88
N SER A 223 27.99 -10.83 -9.61
CA SER A 223 27.49 -9.75 -8.77
C SER A 223 27.94 -8.36 -9.23
N ALA A 224 29.17 -8.22 -9.73
CA ALA A 224 29.66 -6.93 -10.22
C ALA A 224 28.90 -6.48 -11.46
N ARG A 225 28.60 -7.42 -12.38
CA ARG A 225 27.73 -7.17 -13.53
C ARG A 225 26.31 -6.81 -13.10
N LEU A 226 25.73 -7.56 -12.17
CA LEU A 226 24.36 -7.30 -11.70
C LEU A 226 24.26 -5.96 -10.95
N ALA A 227 25.27 -5.58 -10.16
CA ALA A 227 25.32 -4.33 -9.43
C ALA A 227 25.42 -3.09 -10.35
N ALA A 228 26.17 -3.20 -11.46
CA ALA A 228 26.36 -2.11 -12.40
C ALA A 228 25.15 -1.82 -13.30
N ASP A 229 24.30 -2.82 -13.56
CA ASP A 229 23.19 -2.71 -14.51
C ASP A 229 21.83 -2.56 -13.79
N ARG A 230 21.44 -1.30 -13.52
CA ARG A 230 20.16 -0.98 -12.86
C ARG A 230 18.94 -1.43 -13.68
N GLU A 231 19.03 -1.44 -15.00
CA GLU A 231 17.93 -1.88 -15.87
C GLU A 231 17.75 -3.39 -15.79
N LEU A 232 18.84 -4.16 -15.70
CA LEU A 232 18.81 -5.60 -15.45
C LEU A 232 18.24 -5.92 -14.06
N GLN A 233 18.62 -5.18 -13.02
CA GLN A 233 18.02 -5.33 -11.68
C GLN A 233 16.51 -5.10 -11.72
N GLN A 234 16.08 -4.02 -12.40
CA GLN A 234 14.68 -3.71 -12.58
C GLN A 234 13.96 -4.73 -13.44
N ARG A 235 14.58 -5.32 -14.47
CA ARG A 235 13.96 -6.36 -15.32
C ARG A 235 13.82 -7.70 -14.60
N LEU A 236 14.81 -8.09 -13.80
CA LEU A 236 14.80 -9.34 -13.05
C LEU A 236 13.87 -9.27 -11.83
N LEU A 237 13.67 -8.08 -11.26
CA LEU A 237 12.74 -7.84 -10.15
C LEU A 237 11.48 -7.08 -10.54
N GLY A 238 11.25 -6.80 -11.82
CA GLY A 238 10.21 -5.94 -12.38
C GLY A 238 9.69 -6.51 -13.70
N VAL A 239 8.56 -7.22 -13.57
CA VAL A 239 7.71 -7.75 -14.66
C VAL A 239 8.26 -9.00 -15.35
N GLY A 240 7.37 -9.99 -15.47
CA GLY A 240 7.64 -11.26 -16.10
C GLY A 240 7.88 -11.14 -17.60
N LEU A 241 8.97 -11.74 -18.04
CA LEU A 241 9.17 -12.24 -19.39
C LEU A 241 9.64 -13.69 -19.25
N HIS A 242 8.77 -14.62 -19.60
CA HIS A 242 9.25 -15.87 -20.16
C HIS A 242 9.79 -15.53 -21.55
N ALA A 243 11.10 -15.67 -21.74
CA ALA A 243 11.68 -16.02 -23.03
C ALA A 243 13.12 -16.47 -22.82
N GLU A 244 13.38 -17.72 -23.20
CA GLU A 244 14.67 -18.22 -23.65
C GLU A 244 15.17 -17.33 -24.79
N LEU A 245 16.39 -16.81 -24.73
CA LEU A 245 17.11 -16.32 -25.91
C LEU A 245 18.63 -16.45 -25.71
N GLU A 246 19.25 -17.17 -26.65
CA GLU A 246 20.68 -17.18 -26.97
C GLU A 246 21.18 -15.79 -27.47
N PRO A 247 22.50 -15.54 -27.53
CA PRO A 247 23.05 -14.20 -27.68
C PRO A 247 23.25 -13.81 -29.15
N GLU A 248 23.11 -12.53 -29.49
CA GLU A 248 24.18 -11.74 -30.12
C GLU A 248 23.83 -10.29 -30.56
N ILE A 249 24.90 -9.48 -30.53
CA ILE A 249 25.31 -8.33 -31.36
C ILE A 249 24.83 -6.89 -31.03
N ASP A 250 25.89 -6.12 -30.78
CA ASP A 250 26.12 -4.68 -30.63
C ASP A 250 25.69 -3.86 -31.86
N VAL A 251 24.98 -2.72 -31.65
CA VAL A 251 25.04 -1.56 -32.55
C VAL A 251 24.77 -0.26 -31.76
N ALA A 252 25.77 0.62 -31.77
CA ALA A 252 25.72 1.99 -31.26
C ALA A 252 25.19 2.99 -32.30
N ALA A 253 24.48 4.04 -31.85
CA ALA A 253 24.43 5.41 -32.40
C ALA A 253 23.30 6.21 -31.70
N SER A 254 23.60 7.22 -30.90
CA SER A 254 23.85 8.64 -31.25
C SER A 254 22.61 9.53 -31.08
N ALA A 255 22.67 10.34 -30.02
CA ALA A 255 21.71 11.40 -29.68
C ALA A 255 21.93 12.68 -30.50
N ALA A 256 20.84 13.43 -30.74
CA ALA A 256 20.91 14.86 -31.02
C ALA A 256 19.62 15.57 -30.57
N GLU A 257 19.77 16.51 -29.64
CA GLU A 257 18.73 17.42 -29.14
C GLU A 257 18.50 18.60 -30.09
N THR A 258 17.27 19.14 -30.13
CA THR A 258 16.98 20.48 -30.69
C THR A 258 16.03 21.25 -29.78
N LYS A 259 16.43 22.47 -29.41
CA LYS A 259 15.66 23.44 -28.61
C LYS A 259 14.72 24.29 -29.50
N PRO A 260 13.57 24.78 -28.98
CA PRO A 260 12.59 25.54 -29.75
C PRO A 260 12.76 27.07 -29.63
N THR A 261 12.32 27.79 -30.67
CA THR A 261 12.31 29.27 -30.77
C THR A 261 10.86 29.80 -30.68
N PRO A 262 10.58 30.98 -30.08
CA PRO A 262 9.21 31.40 -29.77
C PRO A 262 8.52 32.18 -30.90
N VAL A 263 7.18 32.08 -30.98
CA VAL A 263 6.31 32.73 -31.98
C VAL A 263 5.36 33.75 -31.29
N PRO A 264 5.06 34.92 -31.89
CA PRO A 264 4.29 35.99 -31.25
C PRO A 264 2.76 35.75 -31.26
N ARG A 265 2.06 36.34 -30.28
CA ARG A 265 0.61 36.22 -30.06
C ARG A 265 -0.22 37.01 -31.08
N ARG A 266 -1.36 36.44 -31.51
CA ARG A 266 -2.45 37.13 -32.22
C ARG A 266 -3.76 36.93 -31.46
N ASP A 267 -4.48 38.00 -31.20
CA ASP A 267 -5.79 38.00 -30.54
C ASP A 267 -6.92 37.72 -31.54
N GLY A 268 -7.71 36.68 -31.25
CA GLY A 268 -8.88 36.22 -32.01
C GLY A 268 -9.22 34.76 -31.68
N PRO A 269 -10.46 34.28 -31.87
CA PRO A 269 -10.82 32.89 -31.61
C PRO A 269 -10.01 31.97 -32.53
N VAL A 270 -9.11 31.19 -31.94
CA VAL A 270 -8.22 30.30 -32.67
C VAL A 270 -8.99 29.05 -33.11
N ARG A 271 -9.12 28.86 -34.42
CA ARG A 271 -9.53 27.58 -35.01
C ARG A 271 -8.30 26.71 -35.19
N ILE A 272 -8.26 25.55 -34.53
CA ILE A 272 -7.18 24.59 -34.68
C ILE A 272 -7.57 23.61 -35.78
N TYR A 273 -6.86 23.70 -36.91
CA TYR A 273 -6.98 22.77 -38.03
C TYR A 273 -5.97 21.64 -37.85
N ILE A 274 -6.42 20.39 -37.87
CA ILE A 274 -5.54 19.22 -37.88
C ILE A 274 -5.32 18.86 -39.33
N SER A 275 -4.13 19.10 -39.86
CA SER A 275 -3.76 18.66 -41.20
C SER A 275 -3.54 17.15 -41.20
N ASN A 276 -4.55 16.44 -41.69
CA ASN A 276 -4.57 15.02 -42.05
C ASN A 276 -4.42 14.01 -40.88
N PRO A 277 -5.47 13.26 -40.52
CA PRO A 277 -5.42 12.28 -39.42
C PRO A 277 -4.59 11.01 -39.72
N THR A 278 -4.01 10.88 -40.92
CA THR A 278 -3.11 9.76 -41.30
C THR A 278 -1.95 10.25 -42.17
N LEU A 279 -0.75 9.71 -41.93
CA LEU A 279 0.46 10.00 -42.72
C LEU A 279 0.26 9.51 -44.17
N PRO A 280 0.44 10.36 -45.19
CA PRO A 280 0.21 9.95 -46.56
C PRO A 280 1.27 8.95 -47.02
N THR A 281 0.81 7.83 -47.59
CA THR A 281 1.65 6.94 -48.40
C THR A 281 1.54 7.35 -49.87
N ARG A 282 2.40 6.81 -50.76
CA ARG A 282 2.40 7.14 -52.19
C ARG A 282 1.09 6.87 -52.95
N TRP A 283 0.12 6.23 -52.29
CA TRP A 283 -1.19 5.85 -52.83
C TRP A 283 -2.36 6.58 -52.16
N SER A 284 -2.08 7.52 -51.25
CA SER A 284 -3.11 8.27 -50.53
C SER A 284 -3.69 9.39 -51.41
N GLN A 285 -5.01 9.39 -51.60
CA GLN A 285 -5.74 10.46 -52.29
C GLN A 285 -5.76 11.75 -51.43
N PRO A 286 -5.70 12.95 -52.02
CA PRO A 286 -5.80 14.22 -51.29
C PRO A 286 -7.16 14.34 -50.56
N VAL A 287 -7.16 14.82 -49.31
CA VAL A 287 -8.39 15.07 -48.55
C VAL A 287 -8.98 16.44 -48.93
N PRO A 288 -10.27 16.53 -49.31
CA PRO A 288 -10.90 17.81 -49.67
C PRO A 288 -10.92 18.83 -48.51
N ILE A 289 -10.64 20.09 -48.82
CA ILE A 289 -10.53 21.20 -47.86
C ILE A 289 -11.77 21.35 -46.98
N ALA A 290 -12.97 21.21 -47.55
CA ALA A 290 -14.24 21.29 -46.82
C ALA A 290 -14.33 20.28 -45.65
N ARG A 291 -13.68 19.12 -45.79
CA ARG A 291 -13.67 18.08 -44.74
C ARG A 291 -12.68 18.40 -43.62
N ILE A 292 -11.62 19.15 -43.92
CA ILE A 292 -10.63 19.64 -42.95
C ILE A 292 -11.22 20.80 -42.14
N GLU A 293 -12.00 21.67 -42.77
CA GLU A 293 -12.67 22.79 -42.09
C GLU A 293 -13.76 22.33 -41.10
N ALA A 294 -14.55 21.31 -41.46
CA ALA A 294 -15.59 20.77 -40.59
C ALA A 294 -15.06 20.08 -39.32
N ALA A 295 -13.81 19.59 -39.37
CA ALA A 295 -13.14 18.93 -38.25
C ALA A 295 -12.36 19.91 -37.35
N ALA A 296 -12.31 21.20 -37.68
CA ALA A 296 -11.53 22.19 -36.94
C ALA A 296 -12.19 22.51 -35.58
N ARG A 297 -11.41 22.46 -34.50
CA ARG A 297 -11.90 22.75 -33.15
C ARG A 297 -11.81 24.25 -32.87
N THR A 298 -12.89 24.85 -32.40
CA THR A 298 -12.93 26.28 -32.02
C THR A 298 -12.76 26.41 -30.50
N LEU A 299 -11.76 27.16 -30.06
CA LEU A 299 -11.58 27.52 -28.65
C LEU A 299 -12.27 28.86 -28.36
N SER A 300 -13.30 28.86 -27.52
CA SER A 300 -13.97 30.06 -27.01
C SER A 300 -13.46 30.41 -25.60
N THR A 301 -13.21 31.69 -25.35
CA THR A 301 -12.65 32.23 -24.09
C THR A 301 -13.68 32.93 -23.19
N GLN A 302 -14.98 32.77 -23.42
CA GLN A 302 -15.99 33.44 -22.58
C GLN A 302 -16.52 32.55 -21.45
N VAL A 303 -16.38 33.04 -20.21
CA VAL A 303 -16.97 32.48 -18.98
C VAL A 303 -18.41 32.96 -18.87
N ALA A 304 -19.37 32.04 -18.95
CA ALA A 304 -20.78 32.34 -18.66
C ALA A 304 -20.99 32.45 -17.14
N ARG A 305 -21.55 33.59 -16.70
CA ARG A 305 -22.04 33.78 -15.31
C ARG A 305 -23.40 33.08 -15.17
N LEU A 306 -23.57 32.28 -14.11
CA LEU A 306 -24.83 31.61 -13.77
C LEU A 306 -25.62 32.48 -12.78
N ASP A 307 -26.87 32.76 -13.14
CA ASP A 307 -27.85 33.50 -12.32
C ASP A 307 -28.26 32.74 -11.03
N GLU A 308 -28.57 33.51 -10.00
CA GLU A 308 -28.77 33.12 -8.59
C GLU A 308 -30.06 32.34 -8.25
N THR A 309 -30.86 31.90 -9.23
CA THR A 309 -32.20 31.33 -8.96
C THR A 309 -32.25 29.82 -8.74
N ALA A 310 -31.12 29.10 -8.83
CA ALA A 310 -31.07 27.64 -8.66
C ALA A 310 -30.83 27.15 -7.21
N ARG A 311 -31.44 27.80 -6.21
CA ARG A 311 -31.53 27.27 -4.83
C ARG A 311 -32.71 26.29 -4.72
N ARG A 312 -32.62 25.12 -5.37
CA ARG A 312 -33.40 23.93 -4.98
C ARG A 312 -32.54 23.05 -4.08
N LYS A 313 -33.16 22.49 -3.02
CA LYS A 313 -32.56 21.57 -2.04
C LYS A 313 -31.63 20.59 -2.75
N ARG A 314 -30.33 20.69 -2.46
CA ARG A 314 -29.30 19.83 -3.03
C ARG A 314 -29.38 18.46 -2.38
N GLU A 315 -30.01 17.52 -3.06
CA GLU A 315 -29.57 16.13 -2.95
C GLU A 315 -28.17 16.05 -3.59
N PRO A 316 -27.25 15.25 -3.02
CA PRO A 316 -25.90 15.10 -3.56
C PRO A 316 -25.97 14.65 -5.02
N VAL A 317 -25.09 15.18 -5.87
CA VAL A 317 -24.94 14.79 -7.26
C VAL A 317 -24.32 13.38 -7.32
N THR A 318 -25.11 12.37 -6.94
CA THR A 318 -25.04 11.08 -7.60
C THR A 318 -25.63 11.31 -8.99
N ALA A 319 -24.99 10.78 -10.03
CA ALA A 319 -25.60 10.74 -11.35
C ALA A 319 -27.04 10.24 -11.19
N GLN A 320 -28.03 11.01 -11.67
CA GLN A 320 -29.44 10.61 -11.63
C GLN A 320 -29.54 9.16 -12.07
N ALA A 321 -29.90 8.28 -11.12
CA ALA A 321 -29.90 6.84 -11.32
C ALA A 321 -31.03 6.47 -12.29
N SER A 322 -30.74 6.45 -13.58
CA SER A 322 -31.68 5.91 -14.56
C SER A 322 -31.52 4.39 -14.59
N GLY A 323 -32.41 3.67 -13.91
CA GLY A 323 -32.56 2.22 -14.02
C GLY A 323 -32.70 1.49 -12.69
N PRO A 324 -33.30 0.28 -12.69
CA PRO A 324 -33.48 -0.51 -11.48
C PRO A 324 -32.13 -0.97 -10.89
N PRO A 325 -32.04 -1.22 -9.57
CA PRO A 325 -30.80 -1.66 -8.93
C PRO A 325 -30.23 -2.92 -9.59
N VAL A 326 -28.90 -2.97 -9.79
CA VAL A 326 -28.21 -4.07 -10.46
C VAL A 326 -26.99 -4.55 -9.69
N VAL A 327 -26.81 -5.86 -9.61
CA VAL A 327 -25.60 -6.49 -9.08
C VAL A 327 -24.58 -6.68 -10.20
N LEU A 328 -23.36 -6.20 -9.99
CA LEU A 328 -22.28 -6.38 -10.95
C LEU A 328 -21.46 -7.61 -10.58
N VAL A 329 -21.34 -8.56 -11.51
CA VAL A 329 -20.43 -9.71 -11.40
C VAL A 329 -19.23 -9.42 -12.29
N VAL A 330 -18.08 -9.12 -11.67
CA VAL A 330 -16.92 -8.53 -12.35
C VAL A 330 -15.73 -9.50 -12.28
N GLY A 331 -15.01 -9.66 -13.39
CA GLY A 331 -13.74 -10.39 -13.37
C GLY A 331 -13.15 -10.57 -14.78
N THR A 332 -12.08 -11.36 -14.88
CA THR A 332 -11.43 -11.67 -16.16
C THR A 332 -12.14 -12.86 -16.81
N LEU A 333 -13.13 -12.57 -17.67
CA LEU A 333 -13.94 -13.62 -18.30
C LEU A 333 -13.16 -14.52 -19.26
N ASP A 334 -12.05 -14.02 -19.82
CA ASP A 334 -11.16 -14.77 -20.71
C ASP A 334 -10.56 -16.03 -20.05
N THR A 335 -10.48 -16.02 -18.73
CA THR A 335 -9.84 -17.05 -17.90
C THR A 335 -10.81 -17.67 -16.91
N LYS A 336 -11.77 -16.88 -16.38
CA LYS A 336 -12.68 -17.26 -15.29
C LYS A 336 -14.17 -17.14 -15.66
N GLY A 337 -14.47 -17.24 -16.95
CA GLY A 337 -15.84 -17.04 -17.44
C GLY A 337 -16.85 -18.08 -16.94
N GLN A 338 -16.45 -19.31 -16.63
CA GLN A 338 -17.38 -20.34 -16.12
C GLN A 338 -17.80 -20.04 -14.67
N GLU A 339 -16.85 -19.66 -13.84
CA GLU A 339 -17.00 -19.36 -12.41
C GLU A 339 -17.81 -18.09 -12.20
N LEU A 340 -17.53 -17.03 -12.98
CA LEU A 340 -18.28 -15.78 -12.91
C LEU A 340 -19.74 -15.95 -13.39
N ARG A 341 -19.99 -16.79 -14.41
CA ARG A 341 -21.36 -17.12 -14.83
C ARG A 341 -22.09 -17.93 -13.76
N TYR A 342 -21.41 -18.88 -13.12
CA TYR A 342 -21.98 -19.63 -12.00
C TYR A 342 -22.41 -18.72 -10.84
N ILE A 343 -21.58 -17.73 -10.47
CA ILE A 343 -21.95 -16.71 -9.48
C ILE A 343 -23.17 -15.89 -9.94
N ARG A 344 -23.15 -15.41 -11.19
CA ARG A 344 -24.25 -14.63 -11.79
C ARG A 344 -25.57 -15.39 -11.71
N ASP A 345 -25.57 -16.67 -12.05
CA ASP A 345 -26.79 -17.49 -12.13
C ASP A 345 -27.43 -17.64 -10.75
N ILE A 346 -26.64 -17.93 -9.70
CA ILE A 346 -27.13 -18.01 -8.31
C ILE A 346 -27.74 -16.69 -7.85
N ILE A 347 -27.11 -15.56 -8.18
CA ILE A 347 -27.62 -14.24 -7.81
C ILE A 347 -28.91 -13.91 -8.58
N ALA A 348 -28.98 -14.30 -9.86
CA ALA A 348 -30.16 -14.10 -10.69
C ALA A 348 -31.35 -14.95 -10.21
N GLU A 349 -31.12 -16.21 -9.82
CA GLU A 349 -32.11 -17.10 -9.21
C GLU A 349 -32.70 -16.53 -7.91
N SER A 350 -31.93 -15.69 -7.21
CA SER A 350 -32.40 -14.95 -6.04
C SER A 350 -33.34 -13.78 -6.38
N GLY A 351 -33.66 -13.54 -7.65
CA GLY A 351 -34.54 -12.46 -8.12
C GLY A 351 -33.86 -11.09 -8.24
N LEU A 352 -32.52 -11.05 -8.18
CA LEU A 352 -31.76 -9.81 -8.35
C LEU A 352 -31.30 -9.65 -9.80
N ARG A 353 -31.40 -8.44 -10.34
CA ARG A 353 -30.86 -8.13 -11.67
C ARG A 353 -29.34 -8.18 -11.61
N THR A 354 -28.71 -8.90 -12.54
CA THR A 354 -27.25 -9.00 -12.65
C THR A 354 -26.73 -8.42 -13.96
N ARG A 355 -25.47 -7.99 -13.98
CA ARG A 355 -24.67 -7.70 -15.19
C ARG A 355 -23.29 -8.31 -15.02
N LEU A 356 -22.86 -9.04 -16.04
CA LEU A 356 -21.53 -9.63 -16.15
C LEU A 356 -20.59 -8.61 -16.79
N VAL A 357 -19.55 -8.19 -16.06
CA VAL A 357 -18.61 -7.15 -16.46
C VAL A 357 -17.23 -7.76 -16.66
N ASP A 358 -16.69 -7.61 -17.86
CA ASP A 358 -15.37 -8.11 -18.23
C ASP A 358 -14.28 -7.07 -17.98
N VAL A 359 -13.25 -7.46 -17.23
CA VAL A 359 -12.02 -6.68 -17.00
C VAL A 359 -10.77 -7.44 -17.47
N SER A 360 -10.94 -8.35 -18.46
CA SER A 360 -9.85 -9.07 -19.09
C SER A 360 -8.89 -8.15 -19.83
N THR A 361 -7.58 -8.38 -19.67
CA THR A 361 -6.52 -7.59 -20.32
C THR A 361 -5.96 -8.24 -21.58
N SER A 362 -6.34 -9.49 -21.89
CA SER A 362 -5.83 -10.22 -23.07
C SER A 362 -6.37 -9.73 -24.41
N GLY A 363 -7.37 -8.85 -24.41
CA GLY A 363 -8.04 -8.36 -25.63
C GLY A 363 -8.99 -9.37 -26.29
N LYS A 364 -9.08 -10.61 -25.77
CA LYS A 364 -10.02 -11.62 -26.29
C LYS A 364 -11.46 -11.22 -25.97
N HIS A 365 -12.37 -11.49 -26.92
CA HIS A 365 -13.79 -11.28 -26.71
C HIS A 365 -14.40 -12.39 -25.85
N SER A 366 -15.17 -11.98 -24.85
CA SER A 366 -15.95 -12.85 -23.99
C SER A 366 -17.43 -12.47 -24.05
N SER A 367 -18.33 -13.46 -23.98
CA SER A 367 -19.76 -13.18 -23.81
C SER A 367 -20.02 -12.59 -22.43
N CYS A 368 -20.43 -11.32 -22.38
CA CYS A 368 -20.67 -10.49 -21.20
C CYS A 368 -21.67 -9.36 -21.52
N ASP A 369 -22.15 -8.67 -20.48
CA ASP A 369 -23.03 -7.50 -20.63
C ASP A 369 -22.24 -6.19 -20.78
N VAL A 370 -21.01 -6.15 -20.27
CA VAL A 370 -20.08 -5.02 -20.37
C VAL A 370 -18.71 -5.56 -20.74
N SER A 371 -18.24 -5.16 -21.91
CA SER A 371 -16.97 -5.67 -22.47
C SER A 371 -15.74 -5.00 -21.85
N ALA A 372 -14.61 -5.70 -21.87
CA ALA A 372 -13.32 -5.13 -21.46
C ALA A 372 -12.95 -3.88 -22.28
N GLN A 373 -13.34 -3.83 -23.56
CA GLN A 373 -13.14 -2.67 -24.42
C GLN A 373 -13.94 -1.46 -23.94
N GLU A 374 -15.21 -1.65 -23.53
CA GLU A 374 -16.04 -0.59 -22.95
C GLU A 374 -15.42 -0.05 -21.66
N ILE A 375 -14.93 -0.94 -20.78
CA ILE A 375 -14.23 -0.53 -19.56
C ILE A 375 -12.99 0.29 -19.92
N ALA A 376 -12.15 -0.22 -20.83
CA ALA A 376 -10.88 0.41 -21.21
C ALA A 376 -11.04 1.85 -21.74
N LEU A 377 -12.17 2.18 -22.41
CA LEU A 377 -12.46 3.53 -22.88
C LEU A 377 -12.56 4.57 -21.74
N ASN A 378 -12.70 4.14 -20.49
CA ASN A 378 -12.77 5.02 -19.32
C ASN A 378 -11.39 5.32 -18.71
N HIS A 379 -10.31 4.82 -19.31
CA HIS A 379 -8.95 5.17 -18.91
C HIS A 379 -8.59 6.60 -19.35
N GLY A 380 -7.89 7.36 -18.49
CA GLY A 380 -7.57 8.77 -18.76
C GLY A 380 -6.67 9.02 -19.97
N ARG A 381 -5.93 7.99 -20.42
CA ARG A 381 -5.09 8.01 -21.65
C ARG A 381 -5.73 7.28 -22.84
N GLY A 382 -7.01 6.91 -22.73
CA GLY A 382 -7.73 6.12 -23.73
C GLY A 382 -7.50 4.60 -23.62
N GLY A 383 -8.29 3.82 -24.37
CA GLY A 383 -8.33 2.36 -24.26
C GLY A 383 -7.07 1.62 -24.75
N SER A 384 -6.24 2.25 -25.59
CA SER A 384 -4.96 1.68 -26.03
C SER A 384 -3.94 1.53 -24.90
N ALA A 385 -4.06 2.32 -23.85
CA ALA A 385 -3.21 2.20 -22.66
C ALA A 385 -3.49 0.93 -21.84
N VAL A 386 -4.63 0.29 -22.06
CA VAL A 386 -5.06 -0.90 -21.32
C VAL A 386 -4.60 -2.19 -21.98
N PHE A 387 -4.59 -2.25 -23.31
CA PHE A 387 -4.23 -3.46 -24.07
C PHE A 387 -2.77 -3.41 -24.57
N GLY A 388 -1.83 -3.18 -23.63
CA GLY A 388 -0.39 -3.17 -23.89
C GLY A 388 0.26 -4.55 -23.79
N THR A 389 1.54 -4.63 -24.19
CA THR A 389 2.36 -5.85 -24.09
C THR A 389 2.82 -6.16 -22.66
N ASP A 390 2.93 -5.14 -21.81
CA ASP A 390 3.21 -5.30 -20.38
C ASP A 390 1.92 -5.62 -19.61
N ARG A 391 1.81 -6.87 -19.14
CA ARG A 391 0.67 -7.36 -18.36
C ARG A 391 0.49 -6.59 -17.03
N GLY A 392 1.57 -6.17 -16.38
CA GLY A 392 1.51 -5.41 -15.14
C GLY A 392 0.91 -4.03 -15.36
N ALA A 393 1.44 -3.29 -16.33
CA ALA A 393 0.88 -2.00 -16.73
C ALA A 393 -0.57 -2.12 -17.22
N ALA A 394 -0.90 -3.15 -18.00
CA ALA A 394 -2.26 -3.42 -18.47
C ALA A 394 -3.24 -3.66 -17.31
N VAL A 395 -2.82 -4.39 -16.27
CA VAL A 395 -3.64 -4.63 -15.08
C VAL A 395 -3.91 -3.32 -14.33
N THR A 396 -2.89 -2.51 -14.08
CA THR A 396 -3.07 -1.21 -13.41
C THR A 396 -3.97 -0.29 -14.24
N ALA A 397 -3.72 -0.18 -15.55
CA ALA A 397 -4.53 0.65 -16.44
C ALA A 397 -5.99 0.18 -16.51
N MET A 398 -6.23 -1.13 -16.55
CA MET A 398 -7.58 -1.70 -16.51
C MET A 398 -8.28 -1.43 -15.18
N ALA A 399 -7.56 -1.56 -14.06
CA ALA A 399 -8.10 -1.27 -12.72
C ALA A 399 -8.54 0.21 -12.61
N ASP A 400 -7.73 1.13 -13.13
CA ASP A 400 -8.06 2.57 -13.19
C ASP A 400 -9.25 2.84 -14.11
N ALA A 401 -9.29 2.21 -15.29
CA ALA A 401 -10.40 2.32 -16.22
C ALA A 401 -11.71 1.80 -15.61
N PHE A 402 -11.65 0.64 -14.94
CA PHE A 402 -12.77 0.06 -14.22
C PHE A 402 -13.25 0.96 -13.08
N ALA A 403 -12.35 1.52 -12.28
CA ALA A 403 -12.70 2.46 -11.22
C ALA A 403 -13.37 3.74 -11.76
N ASN A 404 -12.94 4.23 -12.92
CA ASN A 404 -13.56 5.38 -13.58
C ASN A 404 -14.95 5.05 -14.13
N TRP A 405 -15.10 3.89 -14.78
CA TRP A 405 -16.39 3.43 -15.30
C TRP A 405 -17.39 3.18 -14.18
N LEU A 406 -16.96 2.52 -13.10
CA LEU A 406 -17.81 2.16 -11.97
C LEU A 406 -18.31 3.38 -11.21
N ARG A 407 -17.50 4.43 -11.07
CA ARG A 407 -17.90 5.72 -10.47
C ARG A 407 -19.05 6.42 -11.21
N ARG A 408 -19.23 6.12 -12.49
CA ARG A 408 -20.32 6.69 -13.32
C ARG A 408 -21.60 5.88 -13.24
N GLN A 409 -21.60 4.72 -12.58
CA GLN A 409 -22.78 3.87 -12.44
C GLN A 409 -23.62 4.32 -11.23
N GLY A 410 -24.89 4.68 -11.46
CA GLY A 410 -25.77 5.22 -10.41
C GLY A 410 -26.62 4.19 -9.65
N ASN A 411 -26.80 2.99 -10.19
CA ASN A 411 -27.76 1.98 -9.71
C ASN A 411 -27.11 0.67 -9.23
N VAL A 412 -25.84 0.72 -8.82
CA VAL A 412 -25.13 -0.48 -8.34
C VAL A 412 -25.68 -0.92 -6.98
N ALA A 413 -26.38 -2.05 -6.98
CA ALA A 413 -26.97 -2.67 -5.79
C ALA A 413 -25.94 -3.44 -4.97
N GLY A 414 -24.94 -4.02 -5.63
CA GLY A 414 -23.81 -4.74 -5.04
C GLY A 414 -22.82 -5.14 -6.13
N VAL A 415 -21.61 -5.53 -5.73
CA VAL A 415 -20.56 -5.95 -6.65
C VAL A 415 -19.83 -7.17 -6.09
N ILE A 416 -19.61 -8.17 -6.94
CA ILE A 416 -18.89 -9.39 -6.59
C ILE A 416 -17.86 -9.75 -7.64
N SER A 417 -16.73 -10.31 -7.20
CA SER A 417 -15.69 -10.86 -8.06
C SER A 417 -15.15 -12.16 -7.49
N ALA A 418 -14.57 -13.00 -8.36
CA ALA A 418 -13.86 -14.21 -7.96
C ALA A 418 -12.58 -14.39 -8.77
N GLY A 419 -11.47 -14.70 -8.10
CA GLY A 419 -10.19 -14.96 -8.76
C GLY A 419 -8.98 -14.87 -7.84
N GLY A 420 -7.78 -15.04 -8.40
CA GLY A 420 -6.53 -14.92 -7.63
C GLY A 420 -6.13 -13.47 -7.31
N SER A 421 -4.87 -13.28 -6.91
CA SER A 421 -4.31 -11.97 -6.54
C SER A 421 -4.45 -10.91 -7.64
N GLY A 422 -4.25 -11.29 -8.91
CA GLY A 422 -4.40 -10.38 -10.05
C GLY A 422 -5.83 -9.89 -10.27
N ALA A 423 -6.82 -10.79 -10.13
CA ALA A 423 -8.23 -10.43 -10.25
C ALA A 423 -8.68 -9.53 -9.09
N ALA A 424 -8.26 -9.84 -7.86
CA ALA A 424 -8.51 -8.98 -6.70
C ALA A 424 -7.91 -7.58 -6.88
N SER A 425 -6.67 -7.50 -7.40
CA SER A 425 -5.99 -6.23 -7.67
C SER A 425 -6.67 -5.39 -8.76
N LEU A 426 -7.27 -6.04 -9.77
CA LEU A 426 -8.03 -5.38 -10.84
C LEU A 426 -9.31 -4.71 -10.34
N VAL A 427 -10.09 -5.43 -9.52
CA VAL A 427 -11.43 -4.99 -9.13
C VAL A 427 -11.46 -4.15 -7.86
N ALA A 428 -10.52 -4.35 -6.93
CA ALA A 428 -10.51 -3.70 -5.63
C ALA A 428 -10.49 -2.15 -5.72
N PRO A 429 -9.68 -1.50 -6.58
CA PRO A 429 -9.73 -0.03 -6.73
C PRO A 429 -11.11 0.49 -7.13
N GLY A 430 -11.80 -0.20 -8.04
CA GLY A 430 -13.16 0.17 -8.44
C GLY A 430 -14.18 -0.08 -7.33
N MET A 431 -14.12 -1.24 -6.68
CA MET A 431 -15.00 -1.54 -5.55
C MET A 431 -14.86 -0.52 -4.42
N ARG A 432 -13.63 -0.09 -4.09
CA ARG A 432 -13.36 0.95 -3.09
C ARG A 432 -13.93 2.31 -3.48
N ALA A 433 -14.16 2.58 -4.76
CA ALA A 433 -14.77 3.82 -5.21
C ALA A 433 -16.28 3.87 -4.90
N LEU A 434 -16.96 2.74 -4.77
CA LEU A 434 -18.38 2.70 -4.42
C LEU A 434 -18.64 3.22 -2.99
N PRO A 435 -19.84 3.78 -2.73
CA PRO A 435 -20.19 4.25 -1.38
C PRO A 435 -20.10 3.14 -0.32
N VAL A 436 -19.75 3.54 0.90
CA VAL A 436 -19.80 2.64 2.06
C VAL A 436 -21.23 2.13 2.29
N GLY A 437 -21.35 0.86 2.66
CA GLY A 437 -22.59 0.12 2.84
C GLY A 437 -23.13 -0.54 1.56
N VAL A 438 -22.69 -0.14 0.35
CA VAL A 438 -22.99 -0.94 -0.86
C VAL A 438 -22.26 -2.29 -0.71
N PRO A 439 -22.94 -3.44 -0.80
CA PRO A 439 -22.29 -4.75 -0.68
C PRO A 439 -21.17 -4.94 -1.71
N LYS A 440 -19.97 -5.25 -1.23
CA LYS A 440 -18.76 -5.50 -2.03
C LYS A 440 -18.13 -6.80 -1.56
N LEU A 441 -18.00 -7.81 -2.42
CA LEU A 441 -17.44 -9.11 -2.05
C LEU A 441 -16.40 -9.59 -3.06
N ILE A 442 -15.21 -9.96 -2.60
CA ILE A 442 -14.18 -10.59 -3.44
C ILE A 442 -13.90 -12.00 -2.90
N ILE A 443 -14.13 -13.02 -3.72
CA ILE A 443 -13.74 -14.40 -3.45
C ILE A 443 -12.33 -14.61 -4.00
N SER A 444 -11.33 -14.78 -3.13
CA SER A 444 -9.94 -14.82 -3.59
C SER A 444 -9.04 -15.78 -2.82
N SER A 445 -8.06 -16.33 -3.52
CA SER A 445 -6.99 -17.16 -2.95
C SER A 445 -6.00 -16.35 -2.09
N VAL A 446 -6.08 -15.01 -2.11
CA VAL A 446 -5.28 -14.15 -1.21
C VAL A 446 -6.06 -13.59 -0.02
N ALA A 447 -7.31 -14.02 0.19
CA ALA A 447 -8.08 -13.55 1.35
C ALA A 447 -7.52 -14.05 2.70
N SER A 448 -6.72 -15.13 2.69
CA SER A 448 -5.98 -15.63 3.87
C SER A 448 -4.54 -15.09 3.86
N GLY A 449 -4.41 -13.77 3.89
CA GLY A 449 -3.13 -13.05 3.81
C GLY A 449 -3.27 -11.58 4.22
N ASP A 450 -2.32 -10.72 3.82
CA ASP A 450 -2.48 -9.28 3.98
C ASP A 450 -3.53 -8.75 2.98
N VAL A 451 -4.70 -8.40 3.51
CA VAL A 451 -5.81 -7.87 2.73
C VAL A 451 -5.91 -6.35 2.72
N GLY A 452 -5.07 -5.66 3.51
CA GLY A 452 -5.09 -4.20 3.66
C GLY A 452 -5.05 -3.43 2.32
N PRO A 453 -4.16 -3.79 1.38
CA PRO A 453 -4.09 -3.14 0.07
C PRO A 453 -5.35 -3.28 -0.80
N TYR A 454 -6.14 -4.34 -0.62
CA TYR A 454 -7.37 -4.59 -1.38
C TYR A 454 -8.57 -3.87 -0.74
N VAL A 455 -8.74 -4.01 0.58
CA VAL A 455 -9.88 -3.46 1.31
C VAL A 455 -9.77 -1.93 1.43
N GLY A 456 -8.59 -1.43 1.77
CA GLY A 456 -8.36 0.00 2.00
C GLY A 456 -9.34 0.60 3.04
N PRO A 457 -9.82 1.84 2.84
CA PRO A 457 -10.79 2.48 3.73
C PRO A 457 -12.26 2.11 3.44
N ALA A 458 -12.51 1.06 2.64
CA ALA A 458 -13.86 0.63 2.28
C ALA A 458 -14.29 -0.62 3.07
N ASP A 459 -15.58 -0.93 3.01
CA ASP A 459 -16.23 -2.11 3.59
C ASP A 459 -16.26 -3.29 2.58
N ILE A 460 -15.10 -3.66 2.03
CA ILE A 460 -14.98 -4.83 1.14
C ILE A 460 -14.86 -6.11 1.96
N THR A 461 -15.76 -7.06 1.72
CA THR A 461 -15.66 -8.41 2.29
C THR A 461 -14.76 -9.29 1.42
N MET A 462 -13.71 -9.85 2.03
CA MET A 462 -12.85 -10.85 1.38
C MET A 462 -13.27 -12.25 1.84
N MET A 463 -13.53 -13.16 0.90
CA MET A 463 -13.83 -14.57 1.18
C MET A 463 -12.73 -15.45 0.60
N TYR A 464 -12.17 -16.35 1.40
CA TYR A 464 -11.12 -17.26 0.94
C TYR A 464 -11.68 -18.31 -0.01
N SER A 465 -11.07 -18.44 -1.19
CA SER A 465 -11.52 -19.38 -2.22
C SER A 465 -11.24 -20.85 -1.88
N VAL A 466 -10.38 -21.11 -0.88
CA VAL A 466 -9.87 -22.43 -0.43
C VAL A 466 -8.98 -23.12 -1.46
N THR A 467 -9.48 -23.29 -2.68
CA THR A 467 -8.73 -23.77 -3.84
C THR A 467 -8.47 -22.61 -4.79
N ASP A 468 -7.54 -22.78 -5.74
CA ASP A 468 -7.44 -21.81 -6.82
C ASP A 468 -8.78 -21.75 -7.56
N VAL A 469 -9.18 -20.54 -7.97
CA VAL A 469 -10.42 -20.33 -8.71
C VAL A 469 -10.13 -20.73 -10.16
N GLN A 470 -9.93 -22.02 -10.43
CA GLN A 470 -9.63 -22.53 -11.77
C GLN A 470 -10.52 -23.75 -12.04
N GLY A 471 -11.60 -23.52 -12.77
CA GLY A 471 -12.63 -24.50 -13.03
C GLY A 471 -13.60 -24.70 -11.86
N LEU A 472 -14.75 -25.29 -12.19
CA LEU A 472 -15.79 -25.63 -11.22
C LEU A 472 -15.63 -27.08 -10.74
N ASN A 473 -15.16 -27.23 -9.51
CA ASN A 473 -15.10 -28.49 -8.76
C ASN A 473 -16.05 -28.44 -7.56
N SER A 474 -16.17 -29.54 -6.79
CA SER A 474 -17.08 -29.61 -5.65
C SER A 474 -16.82 -28.52 -4.60
N ILE A 475 -15.54 -28.22 -4.33
CA ILE A 475 -15.14 -27.19 -3.37
C ILE A 475 -15.40 -25.79 -3.94
N SER A 476 -14.94 -25.50 -5.16
CA SER A 476 -15.12 -24.17 -5.75
C SER A 476 -16.61 -23.86 -5.95
N ARG A 477 -17.46 -24.83 -6.32
CA ARG A 477 -18.92 -24.63 -6.38
C ARG A 477 -19.49 -24.24 -5.02
N ALA A 478 -19.14 -24.95 -3.95
CA ALA A 478 -19.63 -24.65 -2.61
C ALA A 478 -19.20 -23.24 -2.14
N VAL A 479 -17.93 -22.89 -2.33
CA VAL A 479 -17.41 -21.58 -1.91
C VAL A 479 -17.98 -20.43 -2.75
N LEU A 480 -18.03 -20.58 -4.08
CA LEU A 480 -18.61 -19.57 -4.97
C LEU A 480 -20.11 -19.38 -4.70
N ALA A 481 -20.84 -20.47 -4.41
CA ALA A 481 -22.25 -20.41 -4.04
C ALA A 481 -22.46 -19.69 -2.71
N ASN A 482 -21.63 -19.94 -1.70
CA ASN A 482 -21.69 -19.22 -0.43
C ASN A 482 -21.45 -17.72 -0.63
N GLY A 483 -20.43 -17.34 -1.40
CA GLY A 483 -20.15 -15.92 -1.68
C GLY A 483 -21.27 -15.24 -2.48
N ALA A 484 -21.84 -15.92 -3.46
CA ALA A 484 -22.99 -15.44 -4.23
C ALA A 484 -24.24 -15.21 -3.35
N ASN A 485 -24.60 -16.20 -2.53
CA ASN A 485 -25.74 -16.10 -1.62
C ASN A 485 -25.54 -15.06 -0.52
N ALA A 486 -24.31 -14.95 0.02
CA ALA A 486 -23.97 -13.92 1.00
C ALA A 486 -24.18 -12.51 0.42
N LEU A 487 -23.65 -12.25 -0.79
CA LEU A 487 -23.86 -10.98 -1.46
C LEU A 487 -25.35 -10.73 -1.74
N ALA A 488 -26.09 -11.73 -2.24
CA ALA A 488 -27.51 -11.60 -2.52
C ALA A 488 -28.32 -11.24 -1.25
N GLY A 489 -28.00 -11.87 -0.12
CA GLY A 489 -28.59 -11.54 1.19
C GLY A 489 -28.29 -10.10 1.62
N MET A 490 -27.03 -9.68 1.53
CA MET A 490 -26.64 -8.29 1.85
C MET A 490 -27.36 -7.27 0.96
N VAL A 491 -27.50 -7.56 -0.34
CA VAL A 491 -28.19 -6.67 -1.29
C VAL A 491 -29.67 -6.56 -0.97
N LYS A 492 -30.37 -7.68 -0.77
CA LYS A 492 -31.80 -7.68 -0.43
C LYS A 492 -32.06 -6.92 0.87
N ALA A 493 -31.33 -7.26 1.93
CA ALA A 493 -31.47 -6.59 3.22
C ALA A 493 -31.26 -5.06 3.12
N ARG A 494 -30.28 -4.62 2.31
CA ARG A 494 -30.05 -3.19 2.06
C ARG A 494 -31.18 -2.52 1.28
N LEU A 495 -31.72 -3.19 0.26
CA LEU A 495 -32.83 -2.66 -0.53
C LEU A 495 -34.10 -2.55 0.32
N ASP A 496 -34.39 -3.55 1.15
CA ASP A 496 -35.51 -3.56 2.09
C ASP A 496 -35.35 -2.47 3.15
N ALA A 497 -34.16 -2.35 3.75
CA ALA A 497 -33.86 -1.29 4.71
C ALA A 497 -34.00 0.10 4.08
N ARG A 498 -33.50 0.32 2.86
CA ARG A 498 -33.68 1.59 2.14
C ARG A 498 -35.15 1.90 1.90
N ALA A 499 -35.96 0.91 1.55
CA ALA A 499 -37.41 1.08 1.38
C ALA A 499 -38.10 1.42 2.72
N ALA A 500 -37.62 0.90 3.84
CA ALA A 500 -38.12 1.21 5.19
C ALA A 500 -37.66 2.60 5.68
N THR A 501 -36.37 2.95 5.57
CA THR A 501 -35.84 4.27 5.98
C THR A 501 -36.38 5.41 5.12
N ALA A 502 -36.68 5.17 3.84
CA ALA A 502 -37.40 6.15 3.01
C ALA A 502 -38.82 6.46 3.55
N ARG A 503 -39.40 5.57 4.36
CA ARG A 503 -40.70 5.76 5.03
C ARG A 503 -40.57 6.40 6.42
N GLU A 504 -39.38 6.35 7.03
CA GLU A 504 -39.08 6.93 8.36
C GLU A 504 -37.90 7.92 8.29
N ALA A 505 -38.15 9.14 7.80
CA ALA A 505 -37.15 10.19 7.81
C ALA A 505 -37.00 10.77 9.23
N GLY A 506 -35.96 10.38 9.99
CA GLY A 506 -35.85 10.78 11.40
C GLY A 506 -34.49 10.73 12.11
N GLY A 507 -33.35 10.66 11.42
CA GLY A 507 -32.01 10.67 12.05
C GLY A 507 -31.38 12.06 12.20
N LEU A 508 -30.47 12.23 13.17
CA LEU A 508 -29.61 13.41 13.24
C LEU A 508 -28.62 13.40 12.06
N PRO A 509 -28.28 14.55 11.46
CA PRO A 509 -27.23 14.61 10.44
C PRO A 509 -25.87 14.18 11.01
N ALA A 510 -25.19 13.25 10.34
CA ALA A 510 -23.87 12.80 10.76
C ALA A 510 -22.75 13.77 10.35
N ILE A 511 -21.77 13.98 11.22
CA ILE A 511 -20.60 14.84 10.98
C ILE A 511 -19.32 14.10 11.33
N GLY A 512 -18.25 14.36 10.58
CA GLY A 512 -16.92 13.80 10.84
C GLY A 512 -16.07 14.74 11.66
N ILE A 513 -15.36 14.23 12.68
CA ILE A 513 -14.44 15.01 13.52
C ILE A 513 -13.09 14.29 13.60
N THR A 514 -12.00 14.94 13.19
CA THR A 514 -10.64 14.36 13.32
C THR A 514 -10.02 14.63 14.69
N MET A 515 -9.30 13.65 15.24
CA MET A 515 -8.77 13.67 16.59
C MET A 515 -7.37 13.05 16.66
N PHE A 516 -6.55 13.52 17.58
CA PHE A 516 -5.35 12.84 18.04
C PHE A 516 -5.27 12.93 19.58
N GLY A 517 -4.43 12.11 20.22
CA GLY A 517 -4.36 12.06 21.69
C GLY A 517 -4.15 13.45 22.33
N VAL A 518 -3.35 14.29 21.69
CA VAL A 518 -3.02 15.66 22.13
C VAL A 518 -4.07 16.73 21.80
N THR A 519 -5.14 16.38 21.08
CA THR A 519 -6.30 17.26 20.78
C THR A 519 -7.62 16.69 21.33
N THR A 520 -7.54 15.58 22.07
CA THR A 520 -8.70 14.87 22.63
C THR A 520 -9.60 15.77 23.49
N PRO A 521 -9.08 16.66 24.37
CA PRO A 521 -9.93 17.55 25.16
C PRO A 521 -10.87 18.41 24.31
N ALA A 522 -10.35 19.04 23.25
CA ALA A 522 -11.15 19.85 22.34
C ALA A 522 -12.21 19.01 21.60
N VAL A 523 -11.81 17.85 21.07
CA VAL A 523 -12.71 16.96 20.32
C VAL A 523 -13.86 16.44 21.19
N GLN A 524 -13.55 15.99 22.40
CA GLN A 524 -14.57 15.49 23.34
C GLN A 524 -15.58 16.58 23.70
N LYS A 525 -15.11 17.82 23.91
CA LYS A 525 -15.98 18.96 24.18
C LYS A 525 -16.88 19.26 22.98
N ILE A 526 -16.32 19.37 21.78
CA ILE A 526 -17.06 19.65 20.53
C ILE A 526 -18.12 18.57 20.28
N ALA A 527 -17.75 17.29 20.37
CA ALA A 527 -18.66 16.17 20.17
C ALA A 527 -19.81 16.17 21.21
N SER A 528 -19.48 16.46 22.48
CA SER A 528 -20.49 16.55 23.55
C SER A 528 -21.46 17.70 23.31
N ASP A 529 -20.98 18.87 22.90
CA ASP A 529 -21.82 20.05 22.67
C ASP A 529 -22.70 19.96 21.41
N LEU A 530 -22.32 19.14 20.44
CA LEU A 530 -23.05 18.94 19.18
C LEU A 530 -23.95 17.71 19.17
N ARG A 531 -23.88 16.82 20.17
CA ARG A 531 -24.58 15.53 20.18
C ARG A 531 -26.11 15.60 20.06
N GLU A 532 -26.72 16.73 20.44
CA GLU A 532 -28.17 16.94 20.34
C GLU A 532 -28.59 17.37 18.92
N ASP A 533 -27.66 17.95 18.16
CA ASP A 533 -27.91 18.49 16.83
C ASP A 533 -27.38 17.56 15.71
N PHE A 534 -26.35 16.76 16.00
CA PHE A 534 -25.61 15.95 15.03
C PHE A 534 -25.18 14.60 15.61
N GLU A 535 -25.09 13.59 14.74
CA GLU A 535 -24.38 12.34 15.05
C GLU A 535 -22.87 12.56 14.82
N CYS A 536 -22.08 12.57 15.88
CA CYS A 536 -20.66 12.88 15.82
C CYS A 536 -19.81 11.61 15.63
N LEU A 537 -19.18 11.47 14.46
CA LEU A 537 -18.26 10.38 14.15
C LEU A 537 -16.82 10.86 14.30
N VAL A 538 -16.07 10.27 15.25
CA VAL A 538 -14.69 10.69 15.56
C VAL A 538 -13.68 9.76 14.86
N PHE A 539 -12.72 10.37 14.17
CA PHE A 539 -11.68 9.67 13.41
C PHE A 539 -10.30 9.99 13.97
N HIS A 540 -9.55 8.95 14.32
CA HIS A 540 -8.18 9.12 14.80
C HIS A 540 -7.24 9.43 13.62
N ALA A 541 -6.51 10.53 13.69
CA ALA A 541 -5.72 11.10 12.60
C ALA A 541 -4.39 10.34 12.36
N THR A 542 -4.48 9.04 12.03
CA THR A 542 -3.34 8.14 11.77
C THR A 542 -3.13 7.83 10.28
N GLY A 543 -3.56 8.73 9.40
CA GLY A 543 -3.58 8.56 7.94
C GLY A 543 -4.80 7.74 7.50
N VAL A 544 -5.05 6.60 8.13
CA VAL A 544 -6.25 5.77 7.85
C VAL A 544 -7.52 6.49 8.29
N GLY A 545 -7.53 7.13 9.47
CA GLY A 545 -8.75 7.77 9.97
C GLY A 545 -9.19 8.97 9.11
N GLY A 546 -8.26 9.82 8.66
CA GLY A 546 -8.58 10.87 7.70
C GLY A 546 -9.14 10.30 6.40
N ARG A 547 -8.54 9.23 5.84
CA ARG A 547 -9.06 8.55 4.65
C ARG A 547 -10.46 7.96 4.86
N SER A 548 -10.74 7.38 6.03
CA SER A 548 -12.06 6.84 6.36
C SER A 548 -13.11 7.95 6.45
N MET A 549 -12.78 9.08 7.10
CA MET A 549 -13.66 10.25 7.15
C MET A 549 -13.97 10.77 5.74
N GLU A 550 -12.93 10.99 4.92
CA GLU A 550 -13.08 11.46 3.55
C GLU A 550 -13.86 10.47 2.68
N LYS A 551 -13.71 9.16 2.94
CA LYS A 551 -14.51 8.14 2.25
C LYS A 551 -15.99 8.24 2.58
N LEU A 552 -16.36 8.59 3.81
CA LEU A 552 -17.76 8.84 4.18
C LEU A 552 -18.30 10.15 3.59
N VAL A 553 -17.46 11.19 3.46
CA VAL A 553 -17.79 12.40 2.69
C VAL A 553 -18.14 12.03 1.25
N GLU A 554 -17.27 11.29 0.56
CA GLU A 554 -17.51 10.87 -0.83
C GLU A 554 -18.72 9.96 -0.97
N SER A 555 -19.02 9.18 0.07
CA SER A 555 -20.21 8.31 0.12
C SER A 555 -21.50 9.08 0.39
N GLY A 556 -21.43 10.40 0.61
CA GLY A 556 -22.58 11.25 0.94
C GLY A 556 -23.18 10.96 2.31
N GLN A 557 -22.40 10.36 3.21
CA GLN A 557 -22.86 9.95 4.55
C GLN A 557 -22.57 10.97 5.63
N LEU A 558 -21.77 12.00 5.33
CA LEU A 558 -21.52 13.12 6.23
C LEU A 558 -22.19 14.39 5.71
N ALA A 559 -22.87 15.10 6.59
CA ALA A 559 -23.47 16.40 6.34
C ALA A 559 -22.45 17.55 6.43
N GLY A 560 -21.35 17.34 7.16
CA GLY A 560 -20.22 18.27 7.26
C GLY A 560 -19.04 17.69 8.03
N VAL A 561 -17.97 18.47 8.11
CA VAL A 561 -16.68 18.03 8.69
C VAL A 561 -16.11 19.09 9.63
N ILE A 562 -15.64 18.62 10.78
CA ILE A 562 -14.78 19.36 11.72
C ILE A 562 -13.39 18.72 11.69
N ASP A 563 -12.55 19.17 10.78
CA ASP A 563 -11.19 18.66 10.57
C ASP A 563 -10.21 19.40 11.51
N LEU A 564 -10.40 19.17 12.81
CA LEU A 564 -9.66 19.84 13.88
C LEU A 564 -8.18 19.47 13.90
N THR A 565 -7.85 18.23 13.54
CA THR A 565 -6.53 17.62 13.75
C THR A 565 -5.94 17.17 12.41
N THR A 566 -5.13 18.04 11.81
CA THR A 566 -4.59 17.88 10.46
C THR A 566 -3.16 17.32 10.43
N THR A 567 -2.70 16.74 11.54
CA THR A 567 -1.36 16.14 11.74
C THR A 567 -0.90 15.15 10.66
N GLU A 568 -1.83 14.48 9.98
CA GLU A 568 -1.51 13.56 8.87
C GLU A 568 -0.78 14.28 7.71
N VAL A 569 -0.89 15.61 7.62
CA VAL A 569 -0.13 16.46 6.68
C VAL A 569 1.34 16.56 7.08
N CYS A 570 1.66 16.58 8.39
CA CYS A 570 3.04 16.53 8.89
C CYS A 570 3.74 15.27 8.39
N ASP A 571 3.10 14.13 8.62
CA ASP A 571 3.60 12.84 8.25
C ASP A 571 3.73 12.68 6.73
N LEU A 572 2.78 13.20 5.94
CA LEU A 572 2.89 13.21 4.48
C LEU A 572 4.13 13.99 4.00
N LEU A 573 4.35 15.19 4.55
CA LEU A 573 5.41 16.08 4.04
C LEU A 573 6.80 15.73 4.59
N MET A 574 6.88 15.12 5.76
CA MET A 574 8.14 14.79 6.46
C MET A 574 8.41 13.28 6.51
N GLY A 575 7.55 12.44 5.92
CA GLY A 575 7.74 10.99 5.87
C GLY A 575 7.58 10.31 7.22
N GLY A 576 6.56 10.72 7.98
CA GLY A 576 6.13 10.03 9.20
C GLY A 576 5.37 8.73 8.90
N VAL A 577 5.02 7.99 9.95
CA VAL A 577 4.40 6.65 9.86
C VAL A 577 2.89 6.68 9.64
N PHE A 578 2.24 7.81 9.86
CA PHE A 578 0.81 8.04 9.73
C PHE A 578 0.46 9.08 8.65
N PRO A 579 1.00 8.97 7.42
CA PRO A 579 0.81 10.00 6.41
C PRO A 579 -0.62 9.97 5.86
N ALA A 580 -1.13 11.18 5.58
CA ALA A 580 -2.22 11.34 4.63
C ALA A 580 -1.76 10.95 3.21
N THR A 581 -2.68 10.96 2.25
CA THR A 581 -2.32 10.88 0.82
C THR A 581 -2.23 12.29 0.22
N GLU A 582 -1.69 12.39 -0.98
CA GLU A 582 -1.69 13.65 -1.75
C GLU A 582 -3.10 14.20 -2.05
N ASP A 583 -4.15 13.41 -1.88
CA ASP A 583 -5.55 13.83 -2.06
C ASP A 583 -6.23 14.29 -0.76
N ARG A 584 -5.50 14.44 0.37
CA ARG A 584 -6.11 14.97 1.61
C ARG A 584 -6.78 16.32 1.34
N PHE A 585 -7.97 16.50 1.91
CA PHE A 585 -8.96 17.55 1.67
C PHE A 585 -9.73 17.44 0.35
N GLY A 586 -9.34 16.54 -0.56
CA GLY A 586 -9.91 16.38 -1.90
C GLY A 586 -11.40 16.06 -1.88
N SER A 587 -11.84 15.19 -0.96
CA SER A 587 -13.25 14.83 -0.82
C SER A 587 -14.13 16.04 -0.47
N VAL A 588 -13.64 16.92 0.41
CA VAL A 588 -14.33 18.16 0.81
C VAL A 588 -14.33 19.17 -0.35
N ILE A 589 -13.21 19.31 -1.05
CA ILE A 589 -13.09 20.15 -2.27
C ILE A 589 -14.16 19.75 -3.29
N ARG A 590 -14.29 18.45 -3.56
CA ARG A 590 -15.24 17.91 -4.56
C ARG A 590 -16.69 17.98 -4.09
N SER A 591 -16.97 17.67 -2.82
CA SER A 591 -18.34 17.59 -2.28
C SER A 591 -18.93 18.95 -1.91
N ARG A 592 -18.09 19.96 -1.65
CA ARG A 592 -18.49 21.31 -1.21
C ARG A 592 -19.30 21.32 0.10
N LEU A 593 -19.09 20.32 0.96
CA LEU A 593 -19.71 20.26 2.28
C LEU A 593 -19.24 21.43 3.17
N PRO A 594 -20.06 21.83 4.16
CA PRO A 594 -19.61 22.69 5.25
C PRO A 594 -18.37 22.09 5.93
N TYR A 595 -17.31 22.88 6.00
CA TYR A 595 -16.01 22.48 6.53
C TYR A 595 -15.54 23.49 7.58
N VAL A 596 -15.28 22.99 8.77
CA VAL A 596 -14.56 23.72 9.82
C VAL A 596 -13.25 23.01 10.07
N GLY A 597 -12.13 23.68 9.84
CA GLY A 597 -10.79 23.10 9.96
C GLY A 597 -9.94 23.80 11.00
N SER A 598 -8.86 23.16 11.44
CA SER A 598 -7.81 23.77 12.25
C SER A 598 -6.46 23.08 11.98
N VAL A 599 -5.45 23.50 12.72
CA VAL A 599 -4.05 23.08 12.63
C VAL A 599 -3.64 22.09 13.73
N GLY A 600 -4.61 21.36 14.30
CA GLY A 600 -4.37 20.53 15.46
C GLY A 600 -3.28 19.48 15.23
N ALA A 601 -2.37 19.40 16.20
CA ALA A 601 -1.21 18.53 16.20
C ALA A 601 -0.27 18.69 14.99
N LEU A 602 -0.25 19.87 14.34
CA LEU A 602 0.74 20.17 13.29
C LEU A 602 2.16 20.41 13.84
N ASP A 603 2.32 20.44 15.16
CA ASP A 603 3.59 20.52 15.86
C ASP A 603 4.38 19.21 15.87
N MET A 604 3.83 18.09 15.36
CA MET A 604 4.47 16.79 15.46
C MET A 604 4.41 15.93 14.19
N VAL A 605 5.54 15.30 13.88
CA VAL A 605 5.63 14.17 12.93
C VAL A 605 5.70 12.87 13.73
N ASN A 606 4.95 11.87 13.32
CA ASN A 606 4.91 10.59 14.02
C ASN A 606 5.96 9.64 13.43
N PHE A 607 6.76 9.04 14.31
CA PHE A 607 7.64 7.93 13.99
C PHE A 607 7.36 6.74 14.90
N GLY A 608 7.96 5.60 14.57
CA GLY A 608 7.92 4.41 15.39
C GLY A 608 8.77 4.54 16.66
N ALA A 609 9.35 3.43 17.10
CA ALA A 609 10.34 3.43 18.16
C ALA A 609 11.52 4.37 17.82
N PRO A 610 12.22 4.96 18.81
CA PRO A 610 13.25 5.96 18.58
C PRO A 610 14.36 5.55 17.59
N ASP A 611 14.68 4.26 17.52
CA ASP A 611 15.65 3.65 16.62
C ASP A 611 15.18 3.53 15.16
N THR A 612 13.87 3.70 14.92
CA THR A 612 13.27 3.71 13.57
C THR A 612 13.28 5.09 12.91
N ILE A 613 13.66 6.13 13.66
CA ILE A 613 13.63 7.51 13.16
C ILE A 613 14.71 7.67 12.06
N PRO A 614 14.36 8.18 10.87
CA PRO A 614 15.33 8.39 9.80
C PRO A 614 16.50 9.27 10.23
N GLU A 615 17.72 8.87 9.88
CA GLU A 615 18.98 9.54 10.27
C GLU A 615 19.04 11.02 9.90
N ARG A 616 18.36 11.42 8.82
CA ARG A 616 18.23 12.83 8.41
C ARG A 616 17.58 13.73 9.46
N TYR A 617 16.90 13.15 10.45
CA TYR A 617 16.29 13.85 11.58
C TYR A 617 17.14 13.80 12.86
N ARG A 618 18.40 13.37 12.78
CA ARG A 618 19.33 13.44 13.92
C ARG A 618 19.39 14.87 14.49
N GLY A 619 19.38 14.98 15.81
CA GLY A 619 19.44 16.27 16.51
C GLY A 619 18.13 17.05 16.55
N ARG A 620 17.04 16.50 16.00
CA ARG A 620 15.70 17.07 16.14
C ARG A 620 15.17 16.84 17.56
N LYS A 621 14.16 17.62 17.94
CA LYS A 621 13.52 17.54 19.25
C LYS A 621 12.48 16.43 19.23
N PHE A 622 12.68 15.42 20.05
CA PHE A 622 11.82 14.24 20.13
C PHE A 622 11.07 14.17 21.47
N HIS A 623 9.88 13.57 21.44
CA HIS A 623 9.11 13.19 22.61
C HIS A 623 8.69 11.74 22.46
N VAL A 624 9.19 10.87 23.34
CA VAL A 624 8.84 9.44 23.34
C VAL A 624 7.47 9.30 24.01
N HIS A 625 6.44 9.10 23.20
CA HIS A 625 5.08 8.95 23.71
C HIS A 625 4.88 7.58 24.36
N ASN A 626 5.38 6.53 23.70
CA ASN A 626 5.42 5.16 24.22
C ASN A 626 6.55 4.37 23.52
N PRO A 627 6.83 3.11 23.90
CA PRO A 627 7.92 2.33 23.30
C PRO A 627 7.82 2.10 21.79
N GLN A 628 6.66 2.34 21.17
CA GLN A 628 6.38 2.11 19.75
C GLN A 628 6.16 3.41 18.96
N VAL A 629 6.03 4.56 19.63
CA VAL A 629 5.67 5.83 19.00
C VAL A 629 6.53 6.95 19.58
N THR A 630 7.28 7.60 18.70
CA THR A 630 8.09 8.78 19.00
C THR A 630 7.61 9.95 18.15
N LEU A 631 7.36 11.08 18.80
CA LEU A 631 6.93 12.30 18.15
C LEU A 631 8.16 13.18 17.90
N MET A 632 8.25 13.78 16.72
CA MET A 632 9.29 14.75 16.37
C MET A 632 8.67 16.13 16.23
N ARG A 633 9.19 17.14 16.94
CA ARG A 633 8.71 18.52 16.84
C ARG A 633 9.01 19.08 15.46
N THR A 634 7.99 19.58 14.77
CA THR A 634 8.13 20.31 13.50
C THR A 634 8.82 21.65 13.69
N THR A 635 9.64 22.03 12.72
CA THR A 635 10.42 23.29 12.69
C THR A 635 9.62 24.43 12.06
N VAL A 636 10.15 25.65 12.14
CA VAL A 636 9.61 26.85 11.49
C VAL A 636 9.43 26.62 9.98
N GLU A 637 10.46 26.14 9.28
CA GLU A 637 10.44 25.94 7.83
C GLU A 637 9.44 24.86 7.41
N GLU A 638 9.34 23.80 8.20
CA GLU A 638 8.35 22.73 8.00
C GLU A 638 6.92 23.24 8.20
N ASN A 639 6.70 24.12 9.17
CA ASN A 639 5.43 24.79 9.42
C ASN A 639 5.04 25.75 8.30
N GLU A 640 5.98 26.49 7.71
CA GLU A 640 5.72 27.28 6.50
C GLU A 640 5.32 26.38 5.32
N ARG A 641 6.01 25.25 5.13
CA ARG A 641 5.69 24.29 4.07
C ARG A 641 4.29 23.69 4.25
N MET A 642 3.93 23.32 5.48
CA MET A 642 2.58 22.83 5.81
C MET A 642 1.52 23.92 5.60
N GLY A 643 1.76 25.15 6.07
CA GLY A 643 0.84 26.26 5.91
C GLY A 643 0.56 26.59 4.44
N ARG A 644 1.59 26.52 3.59
CA ARG A 644 1.43 26.70 2.14
C ARG A 644 0.60 25.58 1.53
N TRP A 645 0.95 24.34 1.83
CA TRP A 645 0.27 23.16 1.29
C TRP A 645 -1.23 23.13 1.67
N ILE A 646 -1.54 23.36 2.95
CA ILE A 646 -2.92 23.44 3.44
C ILE A 646 -3.63 24.64 2.81
N GLY A 647 -2.99 25.81 2.78
CA GLY A 647 -3.58 27.02 2.21
C GLY A 647 -3.96 26.87 0.72
N GLU A 648 -3.12 26.20 -0.06
CA GLU A 648 -3.40 25.87 -1.47
C GLU A 648 -4.61 24.93 -1.64
N ARG A 649 -4.82 24.00 -0.71
CA ARG A 649 -5.99 23.11 -0.70
C ARG A 649 -7.26 23.84 -0.28
N LEU A 650 -7.19 24.68 0.75
CA LEU A 650 -8.32 25.52 1.17
C LEU A 650 -8.76 26.45 0.03
N ASN A 651 -7.83 26.97 -0.78
CA ASN A 651 -8.14 27.80 -1.94
C ASN A 651 -8.98 27.09 -3.02
N GLN A 652 -8.93 25.76 -3.07
CA GLN A 652 -9.71 24.93 -4.00
C GLN A 652 -11.11 24.61 -3.47
N MET A 653 -11.39 24.88 -2.19
CA MET A 653 -12.71 24.65 -1.61
C MET A 653 -13.68 25.78 -1.98
N ASP A 654 -14.75 25.42 -2.70
CA ASP A 654 -15.85 26.32 -3.08
C ASP A 654 -17.02 26.31 -2.07
N GLY A 655 -17.03 25.35 -1.13
CA GLY A 655 -18.04 25.23 -0.07
C GLY A 655 -17.83 26.23 1.07
N PRO A 656 -18.72 26.26 2.07
CA PRO A 656 -18.53 27.04 3.29
C PRO A 656 -17.35 26.49 4.12
N VAL A 657 -16.32 27.30 4.29
CA VAL A 657 -15.06 26.99 4.98
C VAL A 657 -14.82 28.00 6.10
N ARG A 658 -14.56 27.51 7.31
CA ARG A 658 -14.05 28.30 8.43
C ARG A 658 -12.82 27.60 9.00
N PHE A 659 -11.67 28.24 8.93
CA PHE A 659 -10.41 27.61 9.33
C PHE A 659 -9.79 28.36 10.50
N PHE A 660 -9.63 27.69 11.63
CA PHE A 660 -9.24 28.30 12.89
C PHE A 660 -7.74 28.21 13.15
N LEU A 661 -7.19 29.29 13.70
CA LEU A 661 -5.77 29.41 14.08
C LEU A 661 -5.69 29.65 15.60
N PRO A 662 -5.35 28.62 16.41
CA PRO A 662 -5.24 28.71 17.86
C PRO A 662 -3.88 29.32 18.26
N GLU A 663 -3.86 30.60 18.61
CA GLU A 663 -2.62 31.34 18.92
C GLU A 663 -1.99 30.95 20.27
N GLY A 664 -2.73 30.22 21.11
CA GLY A 664 -2.20 29.68 22.36
C GLY A 664 -1.53 28.31 22.21
N GLY A 665 -1.39 27.80 20.98
CA GLY A 665 -0.74 26.54 20.64
C GLY A 665 -1.69 25.51 20.01
N VAL A 666 -1.10 24.59 19.24
CA VAL A 666 -1.81 23.68 18.34
C VAL A 666 -1.99 22.26 18.90
N SER A 667 -1.47 21.97 20.09
CA SER A 667 -1.61 20.67 20.76
C SER A 667 -1.47 20.76 22.28
N ALA A 668 -1.67 19.65 23.00
CA ALA A 668 -1.37 19.56 24.42
C ALA A 668 0.15 19.60 24.73
N LEU A 669 1.00 19.21 23.79
CA LEU A 669 2.46 19.29 23.92
C LEU A 669 2.99 20.67 23.51
N ASP A 670 2.22 21.39 22.71
CA ASP A 670 2.50 22.75 22.26
C ASP A 670 1.63 23.74 23.05
N ALA A 671 2.04 23.94 24.30
CA ALA A 671 1.47 24.95 25.20
C ALA A 671 2.58 25.45 26.13
N ARG A 672 2.46 26.67 26.67
CA ARG A 672 3.50 27.26 27.53
C ARG A 672 3.97 26.28 28.63
N GLY A 673 5.27 25.99 28.63
CA GLY A 673 5.90 25.06 29.59
C GLY A 673 5.88 23.58 29.19
N GLN A 674 5.29 23.24 28.04
CA GLN A 674 5.22 21.87 27.52
C GLN A 674 6.37 21.56 26.55
N PRO A 675 6.68 20.27 26.32
CA PRO A 675 7.84 19.87 25.55
C PRO A 675 7.89 20.42 24.14
N PHE A 676 6.77 20.60 23.44
CA PHE A 676 6.75 21.06 22.04
C PHE A 676 6.38 22.53 21.89
N TRP A 677 6.32 23.30 22.98
CA TRP A 677 6.05 24.74 22.90
C TRP A 677 7.07 25.46 22.02
N ASP A 678 6.60 26.00 20.90
CA ASP A 678 7.40 26.79 19.96
C ASP A 678 6.52 27.86 19.27
N PRO A 679 6.37 29.05 19.88
CA PRO A 679 5.51 30.10 19.35
C PRO A 679 6.01 30.67 18.02
N ASP A 680 7.30 30.53 17.70
CA ASP A 680 7.86 31.00 16.43
C ASP A 680 7.45 30.09 15.27
N ALA A 681 7.45 28.76 15.50
CA ALA A 681 6.95 27.78 14.54
C ALA A 681 5.45 27.98 14.26
N ASP A 682 4.65 28.18 15.30
CA ASP A 682 3.21 28.43 15.17
C ASP A 682 2.93 29.75 14.45
N ALA A 683 3.65 30.81 14.80
CA ALA A 683 3.51 32.09 14.14
C ALA A 683 3.89 32.02 12.64
N ALA A 684 4.90 31.21 12.29
CA ALA A 684 5.27 30.96 10.90
C ALA A 684 4.19 30.19 10.12
N LEU A 685 3.58 29.17 10.74
CA LEU A 685 2.43 28.46 10.19
C LEU A 685 1.27 29.43 9.90
N PHE A 686 0.90 30.24 10.90
CA PHE A 686 -0.24 31.16 10.79
C PHE A 686 -0.01 32.26 9.75
N ARG A 687 1.15 32.92 9.77
CA ARG A 687 1.51 33.92 8.76
C ARG A 687 1.49 33.33 7.35
N THR A 688 1.95 32.08 7.19
CA THR A 688 1.97 31.45 5.87
C THR A 688 0.56 31.11 5.38
N LEU A 689 -0.32 30.61 6.26
CA LEU A 689 -1.73 30.39 5.95
C LEU A 689 -2.43 31.69 5.55
N GLU A 690 -2.21 32.78 6.29
CA GLU A 690 -2.77 34.10 5.98
C GLU A 690 -2.32 34.64 4.62
N ARG A 691 -1.03 34.46 4.28
CA ARG A 691 -0.50 34.87 2.98
C ARG A 691 -0.99 34.00 1.82
N THR A 692 -1.23 32.71 2.08
CA THR A 692 -1.56 31.74 1.03
C THR A 692 -3.07 31.70 0.75
N VAL A 693 -3.90 31.75 1.80
CA VAL A 693 -5.35 31.60 1.67
C VAL A 693 -6.00 32.89 1.18
N ARG A 694 -6.69 32.79 0.05
CA ARG A 694 -7.53 33.85 -0.49
C ARG A 694 -8.86 33.86 0.25
N GLN A 695 -9.00 34.71 1.25
CA GLN A 695 -10.25 34.79 2.01
C GLN A 695 -11.41 35.30 1.13
N THR A 696 -12.60 34.72 1.32
CA THR A 696 -13.85 35.08 0.64
C THR A 696 -15.00 35.05 1.66
N GLY A 697 -16.22 35.46 1.27
CA GLY A 697 -17.38 35.30 2.15
C GLY A 697 -17.65 33.84 2.57
N ASN A 698 -17.29 32.89 1.70
CA ASN A 698 -17.45 31.47 1.97
C ASN A 698 -16.22 30.83 2.60
N ARG A 699 -15.02 31.43 2.52
CA ARG A 699 -13.78 30.88 3.08
C ARG A 699 -13.08 31.91 3.96
N GLN A 700 -13.06 31.66 5.26
CA GLN A 700 -12.49 32.61 6.23
C GLN A 700 -11.45 31.92 7.10
N LEU A 701 -10.35 32.63 7.36
CA LEU A 701 -9.43 32.29 8.44
C LEU A 701 -9.89 33.02 9.70
N ILE A 702 -9.91 32.30 10.83
CA ILE A 702 -10.35 32.84 12.12
C ILE A 702 -9.24 32.63 13.13
N ARG A 703 -8.67 33.73 13.64
CA ARG A 703 -7.69 33.69 14.72
C ARG A 703 -8.40 33.66 16.06
N THR A 704 -7.84 32.91 17.00
CA THR A 704 -8.34 32.85 18.37
C THR A 704 -7.15 32.91 19.33
N PRO A 705 -7.16 33.78 20.36
CA PRO A 705 -6.05 33.95 21.30
C PRO A 705 -6.00 32.82 22.34
N LYS A 706 -6.36 31.60 21.93
CA LYS A 706 -6.63 30.45 22.76
C LYS A 706 -5.81 29.26 22.27
N ASN A 707 -5.42 28.37 23.18
CA ASN A 707 -4.86 27.07 22.79
C ASN A 707 -5.98 26.21 22.19
N ILE A 708 -5.64 25.28 21.29
CA ILE A 708 -6.63 24.41 20.66
C ILE A 708 -7.49 23.63 21.66
N ASN A 709 -6.94 23.28 22.83
CA ASN A 709 -7.62 22.54 23.90
C ASN A 709 -8.33 23.43 24.92
N ASP A 710 -8.31 24.75 24.75
CA ASP A 710 -9.07 25.67 25.59
C ASP A 710 -10.59 25.48 25.34
N PRO A 711 -11.42 25.37 26.39
CA PRO A 711 -12.87 25.22 26.24
C PRO A 711 -13.53 26.33 25.40
N ASP A 712 -13.00 27.56 25.43
CA ASP A 712 -13.51 28.67 24.63
C ASP A 712 -13.20 28.48 23.14
N PHE A 713 -12.09 27.83 22.79
CA PHE A 713 -11.77 27.46 21.41
C PHE A 713 -12.79 26.45 20.87
N ALA A 714 -13.07 25.40 21.64
CA ALA A 714 -14.10 24.42 21.32
C ALA A 714 -15.48 25.07 21.16
N ALA A 715 -15.85 25.98 22.07
CA ALA A 715 -17.11 26.71 21.99
C ALA A 715 -17.22 27.58 20.72
N ALA A 716 -16.13 28.22 20.30
CA ALA A 716 -16.07 29.00 19.06
C ALA A 716 -16.27 28.13 17.81
N ILE A 717 -15.64 26.94 17.78
CA ILE A 717 -15.83 25.94 16.71
C ILE A 717 -17.30 25.50 16.65
N VAL A 718 -17.89 25.10 17.78
CA VAL A 718 -19.30 24.64 17.87
C VAL A 718 -20.26 25.71 17.39
N SER A 719 -20.12 26.93 17.89
CA SER A 719 -20.95 28.07 17.50
C SER A 719 -20.88 28.31 16.00
N THR A 720 -19.66 28.36 15.46
CA THR A 720 -19.41 28.59 14.04
C THR A 720 -19.97 27.46 13.18
N PHE A 721 -19.74 26.21 13.57
CA PHE A 721 -20.25 25.05 12.84
C PHE A 721 -21.78 25.07 12.76
N ARG A 722 -22.48 25.33 13.87
CA ARG A 722 -23.94 25.52 13.89
C ARG A 722 -24.41 26.59 12.91
N THR A 723 -23.68 27.71 12.77
CA THR A 723 -24.07 28.76 11.82
C THR A 723 -24.05 28.30 10.36
N LEU A 724 -23.14 27.37 10.00
CA LEU A 724 -23.03 26.85 8.64
C LEU A 724 -24.23 25.97 8.24
N PHE A 725 -24.94 25.39 9.21
CA PHE A 725 -26.14 24.57 8.99
C PHE A 725 -27.45 25.36 9.18
N GLY A 726 -27.37 26.66 9.50
CA GLY A 726 -28.52 27.47 9.90
C GLY A 726 -29.03 27.11 11.30
N ARG A 727 -29.94 27.91 11.86
CA ARG A 727 -30.59 27.64 13.18
C ARG A 727 -31.42 26.35 13.13
N THR A 728 -30.79 25.19 13.25
CA THR A 728 -31.44 23.89 13.41
C THR A 728 -32.22 23.75 14.73
N GLY A 729 -32.04 24.67 15.68
CA GLY A 729 -32.75 24.66 16.97
C GLY A 729 -34.03 25.51 17.09
N GLY A 730 -34.47 26.22 16.03
CA GLY A 730 -35.53 27.24 16.17
C GLY A 730 -36.99 26.76 16.01
N ARG A 731 -37.24 25.60 15.39
CA ARG A 731 -38.60 25.21 14.98
C ARG A 731 -39.28 24.15 15.86
N ARG A 732 -38.61 23.61 16.87
CA ARG A 732 -39.18 22.58 17.77
C ARG A 732 -39.69 23.10 19.12
N ARG A 733 -39.57 24.40 19.43
CA ARG A 733 -39.97 24.97 20.74
C ARG A 733 -41.25 25.80 20.74
N LEU A 734 -42.03 25.78 19.64
CA LEU A 734 -43.34 26.46 19.54
C LEU A 734 -44.52 25.52 19.28
N ALA A 735 -44.34 24.22 19.54
CA ALA A 735 -45.42 23.25 19.55
C ALA A 735 -45.24 22.28 20.71
N ARG A 736 -45.42 22.79 21.93
CA ARG A 736 -45.89 22.05 23.10
C ARG A 736 -46.72 22.98 23.96
#